data_AF-A0A941ZXQ1-F1
#
_entry.id   AF-A0A941ZXQ1-F1
#
_cell.length_a   1.000
_cell.length_b   1.000
_cell.length_c   1.000
_cell.angle_alpha   90.00
_cell.angle_beta   90.00
_cell.angle_gamma   90.00
#
_symmetry.space_group_name_H-M   'P 1'
#
loop_
_entity.id
_entity.type
_entity.pdbx_description
1 polymer ?
#
loop_
_entity_poly.entity_id
_entity_poly.type
_entity_poly.pdbx_seq_one_letter_code
_entity_poly.pdbx_strand_id
1 'polypeptide(L)'
;MSEFTFIKDNSFDPERIDDPYILEAYIPEKFNLKVSKKGLQLTNRNELRHAVGIVAARTLRYFSTNGEGFNVFRTRGMAVWWLRHVYNSFNWWQAYVVNAEGERKEMPMLYIGERFGSAATVRKDNEADIVLSAFENDRSIVDQKSEGGAIFAVGYSKRKGLFNSPDMYGVKTIVGDKYKGAGVSVTCGITRNLKLMAKKALEDNNKEVTEQNVYDEIRKMKVVVLDRMRHKKLIETINKLGAEVVLVKEDDLTPTFAMSRGEVDLIIGVGGIPEAVLSGIIVKQLGGEMTLRILPFDVAQEEALLGKLKNWDFFKKSEIDIMRNFKIVPPDTENEGEIPWNRILTIEDIVSGKDIVFTASVIKKTPWIRLPSGEDVPGVDINPESGDIMVHVVRVANNKVEVAPVIYKTTIEKYFKQYTDKQDKDSETSVDILFQLGDAYSEFGLFEQARDCIQKAEICNGISKDLIQKCNCVYEYFSGLDFLTRKSLQTPKEIVEHFEKSANLDKYGLRPMRMSKRFYEYLGDKESQNQQYEEAIEHYKKALEYSPHELKLHRKLNSIQMRDIIDEYFNRVDQEHQKCSYKDSKEMGKSKLKIALEVFYDSKRQLNITCRSPWLIFFRRTVLHGETPSYKLAVLVKLLRLYRKLVQASDDNLKLYLNAEYGVSGEDADIIIDYRKKHEKFHSVSDLYLVKGLSLEGISKLLFPYVRIESQNELEDSEIPLSISLVDAVERRNKNILEELKEGFKEEAQEHTYAVAEAYHYVGMALYDVGDDEGTKINYKLAETKFNEIIEKFTGITPFNAQYRIGNLYEELALLFENEQVNYYDKAIETYTHIIDEQKSNKLFGYIRGLMGIRIWQAKERVSYMEKELQLSDS
;
A
#
# COMPACT_ATOMS: atom_id res chain seq x y z
N MET A 1 -21.80 -32.84 7.57
CA MET A 1 -22.21 -32.27 6.26
C MET A 1 -23.60 -32.71 5.80
N SER A 2 -24.22 -33.76 6.37
CA SER A 2 -25.55 -34.27 5.98
C SER A 2 -26.76 -33.43 6.45
N GLU A 3 -26.55 -32.28 7.09
CA GLU A 3 -27.63 -31.45 7.67
C GLU A 3 -27.98 -30.19 6.87
N PHE A 4 -27.21 -29.84 5.82
CA PHE A 4 -27.42 -28.60 5.07
C PHE A 4 -27.77 -28.86 3.61
N THR A 5 -28.88 -28.27 3.17
CA THR A 5 -29.19 -28.09 1.76
C THR A 5 -28.38 -26.90 1.24
N PHE A 6 -27.39 -27.17 0.40
CA PHE A 6 -26.61 -26.14 -0.29
C PHE A 6 -27.34 -25.68 -1.54
N ILE A 7 -27.33 -24.37 -1.78
CA ILE A 7 -27.86 -23.74 -2.98
C ILE A 7 -26.78 -22.90 -3.63
N LYS A 8 -26.87 -22.71 -4.95
CA LYS A 8 -25.97 -21.81 -5.69
C LYS A 8 -26.19 -20.37 -5.20
N ASP A 9 -25.11 -19.70 -4.82
CA ASP A 9 -25.14 -18.29 -4.42
C ASP A 9 -25.03 -17.41 -5.65
N ASN A 10 -26.15 -16.87 -6.11
CA ASN A 10 -26.20 -16.03 -7.32
C ASN A 10 -25.60 -14.63 -7.11
N SER A 11 -25.13 -14.29 -5.91
CA SER A 11 -24.37 -13.05 -5.66
C SER A 11 -22.90 -13.19 -6.05
N PHE A 12 -22.40 -14.42 -6.23
CA PHE A 12 -21.07 -14.70 -6.73
C PHE A 12 -21.05 -14.67 -8.27
N ASP A 13 -20.25 -13.76 -8.83
CA ASP A 13 -20.08 -13.59 -10.27
C ASP A 13 -18.59 -13.72 -10.65
N PRO A 14 -18.15 -14.92 -11.08
CA PRO A 14 -16.73 -15.16 -11.39
C PRO A 14 -16.25 -14.36 -12.60
N GLU A 15 -17.14 -14.06 -13.57
CA GLU A 15 -16.80 -13.32 -14.78
C GLU A 15 -16.48 -11.86 -14.45
N ARG A 16 -17.22 -11.26 -13.51
CA ARG A 16 -16.93 -9.90 -13.03
C ARG A 16 -15.73 -9.82 -12.10
N ILE A 17 -15.46 -10.88 -11.33
CA ILE A 17 -14.27 -10.95 -10.46
C ILE A 17 -13.00 -11.19 -11.29
N ASP A 18 -13.14 -11.70 -12.53
CA ASP A 18 -12.05 -12.14 -13.39
C ASP A 18 -11.23 -13.28 -12.73
N ASP A 19 -11.95 -14.23 -12.11
CA ASP A 19 -11.36 -15.45 -11.56
C ASP A 19 -11.50 -16.62 -12.57
N PRO A 20 -10.41 -17.06 -13.23
CA PRO A 20 -10.50 -18.13 -14.22
C PRO A 20 -10.50 -19.54 -13.62
N TYR A 21 -10.34 -19.70 -12.29
CA TYR A 21 -10.23 -21.01 -11.64
C TYR A 21 -11.37 -21.33 -10.68
N ILE A 22 -12.05 -20.34 -10.10
CA ILE A 22 -13.25 -20.53 -9.28
C ILE A 22 -14.49 -20.18 -10.11
N LEU A 23 -15.34 -21.17 -10.36
CA LEU A 23 -16.47 -21.06 -11.28
C LEU A 23 -17.78 -20.75 -10.59
N GLU A 24 -18.03 -21.31 -9.41
CA GLU A 24 -19.32 -21.17 -8.72
C GLU A 24 -19.12 -21.19 -7.21
N ALA A 25 -20.06 -20.58 -6.49
CA ALA A 25 -20.12 -20.65 -5.04
C ALA A 25 -21.47 -21.22 -4.58
N TYR A 26 -21.44 -22.05 -3.56
CA TYR A 26 -22.61 -22.67 -2.94
C TYR A 26 -22.61 -22.40 -1.45
N ILE A 27 -23.76 -22.00 -0.92
CA ILE A 27 -23.97 -21.66 0.48
C ILE A 27 -25.21 -22.42 1.02
N PRO A 28 -25.26 -22.82 2.29
CA PRO A 28 -26.48 -23.36 2.87
C PRO A 28 -27.63 -22.36 2.77
N GLU A 29 -28.81 -22.85 2.41
CA GLU A 29 -30.00 -21.99 2.18
C GLU A 29 -30.29 -21.05 3.36
N LYS A 30 -30.09 -21.52 4.59
CA LYS A 30 -30.29 -20.72 5.82
C LYS A 30 -29.38 -19.48 5.95
N PHE A 31 -28.25 -19.45 5.24
CA PHE A 31 -27.30 -18.33 5.25
C PHE A 31 -27.42 -17.43 4.01
N ASN A 32 -28.31 -17.78 3.08
CA ASN A 32 -28.52 -17.02 1.87
C ASN A 32 -29.24 -15.69 2.19
N LEU A 33 -28.51 -14.58 2.15
CA LEU A 33 -29.07 -13.26 2.41
C LEU A 33 -29.82 -12.73 1.19
N LYS A 34 -30.89 -11.97 1.44
CA LYS A 34 -31.70 -11.33 0.38
C LYS A 34 -31.59 -9.82 0.49
N VAL A 35 -31.20 -9.20 -0.61
CA VAL A 35 -31.08 -7.74 -0.75
C VAL A 35 -32.42 -7.18 -1.29
N SER A 36 -32.95 -6.12 -0.67
CA SER A 36 -34.04 -5.36 -1.28
C SER A 36 -33.47 -4.45 -2.38
N LYS A 37 -34.18 -4.19 -3.50
CA LYS A 37 -33.61 -3.49 -4.67
C LYS A 37 -33.04 -2.07 -4.45
N LYS A 38 -33.03 -1.51 -3.22
CA LYS A 38 -32.58 -0.14 -2.92
C LYS A 38 -31.68 -0.06 -1.69
N GLY A 39 -30.61 0.73 -1.76
CA GLY A 39 -29.73 1.07 -0.65
C GLY A 39 -28.54 0.11 -0.46
N LEU A 40 -27.58 0.55 0.35
CA LEU A 40 -26.31 -0.16 0.63
C LEU A 40 -26.55 -1.58 1.19
N GLN A 41 -27.27 -1.67 2.33
CA GLN A 41 -27.68 -2.90 3.00
C GLN A 41 -26.52 -3.88 3.24
N LEU A 42 -25.41 -3.40 3.80
CA LEU A 42 -24.21 -4.21 4.05
C LEU A 42 -24.56 -5.49 4.81
N THR A 43 -25.45 -5.41 5.80
CA THR A 43 -25.88 -6.57 6.58
C THR A 43 -26.61 -7.63 5.76
N ASN A 44 -27.10 -7.34 4.55
CA ASN A 44 -27.89 -8.29 3.75
C ASN A 44 -27.15 -8.75 2.48
N ARG A 45 -25.82 -8.56 2.40
CA ARG A 45 -24.99 -8.86 1.23
C ARG A 45 -24.17 -10.14 1.43
N ASN A 46 -24.39 -11.15 0.59
CA ASN A 46 -23.54 -12.35 0.55
C ASN A 46 -22.18 -12.04 -0.10
N GLU A 47 -22.13 -11.04 -0.97
CA GLU A 47 -20.93 -10.56 -1.68
C GLU A 47 -19.75 -10.33 -0.71
N LEU A 48 -20.01 -9.78 0.48
CA LEU A 48 -19.00 -9.55 1.53
C LEU A 48 -18.40 -10.83 2.13
N ARG A 49 -19.10 -11.98 2.02
CA ARG A 49 -18.54 -13.30 2.39
C ARG A 49 -17.58 -13.80 1.32
N HIS A 50 -17.88 -13.56 0.04
CA HIS A 50 -17.02 -13.97 -1.07
C HIS A 50 -15.70 -13.20 -1.10
N ALA A 51 -15.70 -11.92 -0.71
CA ALA A 51 -14.49 -11.12 -0.58
C ALA A 51 -13.41 -11.80 0.29
N VAL A 52 -13.76 -12.26 1.49
CA VAL A 52 -12.82 -12.99 2.36
C VAL A 52 -12.68 -14.46 1.97
N GLY A 53 -13.76 -15.07 1.44
CA GLY A 53 -13.78 -16.49 1.09
C GLY A 53 -12.85 -16.85 -0.07
N ILE A 54 -12.80 -16.03 -1.12
CA ILE A 54 -11.87 -16.22 -2.24
C ILE A 54 -10.42 -16.08 -1.77
N VAL A 55 -10.12 -15.07 -0.93
CA VAL A 55 -8.78 -14.91 -0.36
C VAL A 55 -8.34 -16.16 0.39
N ALA A 56 -9.21 -16.74 1.23
CA ALA A 56 -8.91 -18.01 1.90
C ALA A 56 -8.70 -19.17 0.93
N ALA A 57 -9.59 -19.35 -0.05
CA ALA A 57 -9.46 -20.41 -1.06
C ALA A 57 -8.12 -20.31 -1.81
N ARG A 58 -7.75 -19.09 -2.21
CA ARG A 58 -6.48 -18.80 -2.91
C ARG A 58 -5.25 -18.88 -2.02
N THR A 59 -5.42 -18.87 -0.70
CA THR A 59 -4.31 -19.04 0.24
C THR A 59 -3.74 -20.47 0.20
N LEU A 60 -4.53 -21.47 -0.21
CA LEU A 60 -4.11 -22.88 -0.31
C LEU A 60 -2.78 -23.07 -1.05
N ARG A 61 -2.57 -22.30 -2.13
CA ARG A 61 -1.33 -22.29 -2.92
C ARG A 61 -0.05 -22.03 -2.12
N TYR A 62 -0.17 -21.33 -1.00
CA TYR A 62 0.96 -20.80 -0.25
C TYR A 62 1.18 -21.49 1.09
N PHE A 63 0.33 -22.47 1.45
CA PHE A 63 0.59 -23.29 2.63
C PHE A 63 1.95 -23.96 2.49
N SER A 64 2.74 -23.87 3.55
CA SER A 64 4.06 -24.48 3.61
C SER A 64 4.33 -25.09 4.96
N THR A 65 5.37 -25.91 5.00
CA THR A 65 5.79 -26.63 6.22
C THR A 65 7.24 -26.31 6.61
N ASN A 66 7.88 -25.42 5.84
CA ASN A 66 9.27 -25.04 6.00
C ASN A 66 9.50 -23.90 7.00
N GLY A 67 8.45 -23.23 7.47
CA GLY A 67 8.52 -22.12 8.44
C GLY A 67 9.03 -20.80 7.83
N GLU A 68 9.10 -20.70 6.50
CA GLU A 68 9.79 -19.61 5.83
C GLU A 68 8.86 -18.46 5.42
N GLY A 69 9.29 -17.22 5.70
CA GLY A 69 8.46 -16.02 5.53
C GLY A 69 8.16 -15.63 4.09
N PHE A 70 8.84 -16.20 3.08
CA PHE A 70 8.60 -15.81 1.68
C PHE A 70 7.18 -16.14 1.22
N ASN A 71 6.61 -17.26 1.66
CA ASN A 71 5.22 -17.58 1.34
C ASN A 71 4.25 -16.65 2.07
N VAL A 72 4.55 -16.21 3.30
CA VAL A 72 3.76 -15.16 3.96
C VAL A 72 3.76 -13.88 3.12
N PHE A 73 4.93 -13.44 2.64
CA PHE A 73 5.06 -12.29 1.74
C PHE A 73 4.23 -12.45 0.45
N ARG A 74 4.29 -13.64 -0.17
CA ARG A 74 3.50 -13.94 -1.38
C ARG A 74 1.99 -13.95 -1.11
N THR A 75 1.57 -14.58 -0.02
CA THR A 75 0.17 -14.67 0.43
C THR A 75 -0.43 -13.30 0.67
N ARG A 76 0.29 -12.40 1.36
CA ARG A 76 -0.15 -11.01 1.54
C ARG A 76 -0.37 -10.29 0.22
N GLY A 77 0.60 -10.38 -0.71
CA GLY A 77 0.46 -9.78 -2.03
C GLY A 77 -0.74 -10.33 -2.82
N MET A 78 -1.00 -11.64 -2.71
CA MET A 78 -2.14 -12.31 -3.34
C MET A 78 -3.47 -11.87 -2.74
N ALA A 79 -3.57 -11.83 -1.41
CA ALA A 79 -4.80 -11.49 -0.69
C ALA A 79 -5.30 -10.10 -1.08
N VAL A 80 -4.37 -9.13 -1.08
CA VAL A 80 -4.66 -7.76 -1.48
C VAL A 80 -5.11 -7.68 -2.94
N TRP A 81 -4.45 -8.43 -3.82
CA TRP A 81 -4.81 -8.48 -5.24
C TRP A 81 -6.23 -9.00 -5.43
N TRP A 82 -6.57 -10.17 -4.88
CA TRP A 82 -7.91 -10.75 -5.05
C TRP A 82 -9.00 -9.91 -4.41
N LEU A 83 -8.79 -9.42 -3.18
CA LEU A 83 -9.79 -8.63 -2.50
C LEU A 83 -10.14 -7.37 -3.30
N ARG A 84 -9.14 -6.71 -3.89
CA ARG A 84 -9.35 -5.56 -4.78
C ARG A 84 -10.17 -5.93 -6.02
N HIS A 85 -9.88 -7.05 -6.69
CA HIS A 85 -10.65 -7.49 -7.86
C HIS A 85 -12.10 -7.79 -7.48
N VAL A 86 -12.31 -8.45 -6.34
CA VAL A 86 -13.66 -8.71 -5.81
C VAL A 86 -14.40 -7.41 -5.50
N TYR A 87 -13.77 -6.43 -4.87
CA TYR A 87 -14.45 -5.17 -4.53
C TYR A 87 -14.76 -4.29 -5.75
N ASN A 88 -13.93 -4.30 -6.78
CA ASN A 88 -14.22 -3.62 -8.04
C ASN A 88 -15.38 -4.28 -8.80
N SER A 89 -15.60 -5.58 -8.61
CA SER A 89 -16.74 -6.27 -9.24
C SER A 89 -18.10 -5.85 -8.65
N PHE A 90 -18.11 -5.23 -7.46
CA PHE A 90 -19.32 -4.80 -6.77
C PHE A 90 -19.84 -3.48 -7.34
N ASN A 91 -21.00 -3.54 -8.01
CA ASN A 91 -21.62 -2.40 -8.68
C ASN A 91 -22.68 -1.66 -7.84
N TRP A 92 -22.75 -1.94 -6.53
CA TRP A 92 -23.82 -1.45 -5.65
C TRP A 92 -23.34 -0.46 -4.58
N TRP A 93 -22.02 -0.23 -4.49
CA TRP A 93 -21.40 0.65 -3.49
C TRP A 93 -20.30 1.55 -4.08
N GLN A 94 -19.99 2.59 -3.33
CA GLN A 94 -18.74 3.33 -3.43
C GLN A 94 -18.05 3.21 -2.08
N ALA A 95 -16.95 2.48 -2.02
CA ALA A 95 -16.32 2.13 -0.74
C ALA A 95 -14.94 2.75 -0.59
N TYR A 96 -14.57 3.05 0.65
CA TYR A 96 -13.34 3.75 0.98
C TYR A 96 -12.59 2.97 2.05
N VAL A 97 -11.31 2.67 1.82
CA VAL A 97 -10.46 2.11 2.87
C VAL A 97 -10.15 3.22 3.87
N VAL A 98 -10.54 3.05 5.14
CA VAL A 98 -10.27 4.03 6.22
C VAL A 98 -9.22 3.56 7.21
N ASN A 99 -8.98 2.25 7.28
CA ASN A 99 -7.83 1.68 7.98
C ASN A 99 -7.37 0.41 7.28
N ALA A 100 -6.06 0.25 7.14
CA ALA A 100 -5.44 -0.95 6.62
C ALA A 100 -4.05 -1.10 7.25
N GLU A 101 -3.59 -2.34 7.34
CA GLU A 101 -2.24 -2.68 7.83
C GLU A 101 -1.10 -2.37 6.83
N GLY A 102 -1.42 -1.64 5.76
CA GLY A 102 -0.66 -1.64 4.51
C GLY A 102 0.61 -0.78 4.50
N GLU A 103 0.64 0.35 5.20
CA GLU A 103 1.78 1.28 5.11
C GLU A 103 3.02 0.77 5.85
N ARG A 104 2.84 0.15 7.03
CA ARG A 104 3.94 -0.48 7.79
C ARG A 104 4.43 -1.78 7.17
N LYS A 105 3.63 -2.41 6.30
CA LYS A 105 3.91 -3.73 5.71
C LYS A 105 4.15 -3.71 4.19
N GLU A 106 4.39 -2.52 3.61
CA GLU A 106 4.65 -2.31 2.18
C GLU A 106 3.60 -2.92 1.24
N MET A 107 2.31 -2.79 1.56
CA MET A 107 1.25 -3.29 0.69
C MET A 107 0.99 -2.30 -0.46
N PRO A 108 1.15 -2.71 -1.74
CA PRO A 108 1.03 -1.80 -2.88
C PRO A 108 -0.41 -1.47 -3.29
N MET A 109 -1.42 -2.01 -2.60
CA MET A 109 -2.85 -1.91 -2.90
C MET A 109 -3.61 -2.06 -1.57
N LEU A 110 -4.90 -1.73 -1.56
CA LEU A 110 -5.78 -1.61 -0.38
C LEU A 110 -5.30 -0.54 0.62
N TYR A 111 -4.94 0.60 0.07
CA TYR A 111 -4.30 1.66 0.84
C TYR A 111 -5.31 2.56 1.50
N ILE A 112 -4.92 3.26 2.57
CA ILE A 112 -5.85 4.13 3.28
C ILE A 112 -6.23 5.32 2.38
N GLY A 113 -7.51 5.43 2.08
CA GLY A 113 -8.07 6.36 1.10
C GLY A 113 -8.46 5.73 -0.25
N GLU A 114 -8.04 4.48 -0.53
CA GLU A 114 -8.40 3.80 -1.79
C GLU A 114 -9.90 3.63 -1.91
N ARG A 115 -10.39 3.76 -3.15
CA ARG A 115 -11.81 3.70 -3.50
C ARG A 115 -12.12 2.47 -4.33
N PHE A 116 -13.25 1.84 -4.07
CA PHE A 116 -13.77 0.72 -4.86
C PHE A 116 -15.23 0.92 -5.27
N GLY A 117 -15.60 0.29 -6.38
CA GLY A 117 -16.92 0.42 -6.99
C GLY A 117 -17.02 1.62 -7.93
N SER A 118 -18.04 1.60 -8.81
CA SER A 118 -18.14 2.56 -9.90
C SER A 118 -19.05 3.75 -9.58
N ALA A 119 -18.46 4.95 -9.51
CA ALA A 119 -19.18 6.23 -9.30
C ALA A 119 -20.25 6.50 -10.37
N ALA A 120 -20.08 5.90 -11.55
CA ALA A 120 -20.97 6.08 -12.69
C ALA A 120 -22.38 5.52 -12.51
N THR A 121 -22.55 4.50 -11.67
CA THR A 121 -23.77 3.71 -11.55
C THR A 121 -24.36 3.70 -10.14
N VAL A 122 -23.57 4.13 -9.14
CA VAL A 122 -23.92 4.05 -7.73
C VAL A 122 -24.51 5.37 -7.26
N ARG A 123 -25.62 5.29 -6.51
CA ARG A 123 -26.24 6.46 -5.90
C ARG A 123 -25.37 6.97 -4.75
N LYS A 124 -25.31 8.29 -4.55
CA LYS A 124 -24.55 8.94 -3.46
C LYS A 124 -24.88 8.43 -2.04
N ASP A 125 -26.01 7.76 -1.83
CA ASP A 125 -26.41 7.18 -0.53
C ASP A 125 -25.85 5.77 -0.27
N ASN A 126 -25.07 5.21 -1.19
CA ASN A 126 -24.45 3.88 -1.07
C ASN A 126 -22.93 3.95 -0.84
N GLU A 127 -22.50 4.85 0.04
CA GLU A 127 -21.09 4.95 0.42
C GLU A 127 -20.77 4.10 1.67
N ALA A 128 -19.62 3.41 1.65
CA ALA A 128 -19.16 2.54 2.72
C ALA A 128 -17.72 2.83 3.16
N ASP A 129 -17.43 2.61 4.44
CA ASP A 129 -16.06 2.50 4.94
C ASP A 129 -15.65 1.02 4.98
N ILE A 130 -14.39 0.74 4.67
CA ILE A 130 -13.77 -0.58 4.78
C ILE A 130 -12.56 -0.47 5.72
N VAL A 131 -12.43 -1.43 6.63
CA VAL A 131 -11.24 -1.64 7.46
C VAL A 131 -10.70 -3.04 7.22
N LEU A 132 -9.40 -3.15 6.96
CA LEU A 132 -8.77 -4.38 6.52
C LEU A 132 -7.68 -4.80 7.49
N SER A 133 -7.73 -6.06 7.97
CA SER A 133 -6.56 -6.72 8.58
C SER A 133 -6.10 -7.83 7.64
N ALA A 134 -4.87 -7.66 7.12
CA ALA A 134 -4.38 -8.45 6.00
C ALA A 134 -4.26 -9.93 6.34
N PHE A 135 -3.88 -10.32 7.56
CA PHE A 135 -3.98 -11.68 8.10
C PHE A 135 -3.71 -11.63 9.61
N GLU A 136 -4.52 -12.31 10.42
CA GLU A 136 -4.15 -12.59 11.81
C GLU A 136 -3.33 -13.89 11.85
N ASN A 137 -2.12 -13.82 12.40
CA ASN A 137 -1.21 -14.96 12.60
C ASN A 137 -0.88 -15.75 11.31
N ASP A 138 -0.47 -15.04 10.25
CA ASP A 138 -0.08 -15.63 8.96
C ASP A 138 1.13 -16.56 9.03
N ARG A 139 1.97 -16.47 10.06
CA ARG A 139 3.02 -17.47 10.31
C ARG A 139 2.48 -18.89 10.38
N SER A 140 1.24 -19.06 10.84
CA SER A 140 0.62 -20.38 10.94
C SER A 140 0.33 -21.05 9.60
N ILE A 141 0.38 -20.30 8.50
CA ILE A 141 0.27 -20.79 7.11
C ILE A 141 1.55 -21.52 6.68
N VAL A 142 2.71 -21.10 7.21
CA VAL A 142 4.03 -21.59 6.80
C VAL A 142 4.74 -22.46 7.84
N ASP A 143 4.33 -22.35 9.10
CA ASP A 143 4.88 -23.12 10.23
C ASP A 143 3.79 -23.99 10.87
N GLN A 144 3.95 -25.32 10.73
CA GLN A 144 3.06 -26.30 11.35
C GLN A 144 3.11 -26.26 12.89
N LYS A 145 4.23 -25.83 13.48
CA LYS A 145 4.39 -25.70 14.94
C LYS A 145 3.73 -24.44 15.50
N SER A 146 3.30 -23.51 14.65
CA SER A 146 2.64 -22.29 15.09
C SER A 146 1.21 -22.58 15.56
N GLU A 147 0.96 -22.29 16.84
CA GLU A 147 -0.35 -22.31 17.50
C GLU A 147 -1.18 -21.06 17.11
N GLY A 148 -2.48 -21.06 17.39
CA GLY A 148 -3.35 -19.86 17.29
C GLY A 148 -4.19 -19.72 16.01
N GLY A 149 -3.96 -20.54 14.97
CA GLY A 149 -4.73 -20.49 13.71
C GLY A 149 -4.46 -19.26 12.86
N ALA A 150 -5.14 -19.12 11.72
CA ALA A 150 -5.03 -17.96 10.83
C ALA A 150 -6.39 -17.58 10.27
N ILE A 151 -6.67 -16.27 10.24
CA ILE A 151 -7.86 -15.71 9.60
C ILE A 151 -7.52 -14.53 8.70
N PHE A 152 -8.41 -14.22 7.77
CA PHE A 152 -8.40 -12.99 6.98
C PHE A 152 -9.67 -12.20 7.31
N ALA A 153 -9.56 -10.95 7.76
CA ALA A 153 -10.67 -10.21 8.36
C ALA A 153 -10.89 -8.83 7.72
N VAL A 154 -12.17 -8.49 7.53
CA VAL A 154 -12.61 -7.19 7.03
C VAL A 154 -13.82 -6.67 7.80
N GLY A 155 -13.80 -5.37 8.08
CA GLY A 155 -14.89 -4.60 8.67
C GLY A 155 -15.49 -3.63 7.66
N TYR A 156 -16.80 -3.43 7.76
CA TYR A 156 -17.57 -2.54 6.90
C TYR A 156 -18.53 -1.71 7.73
N SER A 157 -18.78 -0.47 7.29
CA SER A 157 -19.85 0.37 7.81
C SER A 157 -20.32 1.34 6.74
N LYS A 158 -21.43 2.04 6.97
CA LYS A 158 -21.73 3.25 6.19
C LYS A 158 -20.58 4.25 6.30
N ARG A 159 -20.38 5.05 5.26
CA ARG A 159 -19.33 6.08 5.18
C ARG A 159 -19.25 6.95 6.44
N LYS A 160 -18.02 7.22 6.91
CA LYS A 160 -17.69 7.94 8.16
C LYS A 160 -18.20 7.22 9.41
N GLY A 161 -18.36 5.91 9.34
CA GLY A 161 -18.86 5.05 10.40
C GLY A 161 -17.79 4.29 11.16
N LEU A 162 -16.56 4.28 10.65
CA LEU A 162 -15.40 3.66 11.28
C LEU A 162 -14.31 4.72 11.50
N PHE A 163 -13.56 4.58 12.60
CA PHE A 163 -12.43 5.44 12.87
C PHE A 163 -11.44 5.40 11.71
N ASN A 164 -11.02 6.58 11.25
CA ASN A 164 -10.11 6.76 10.12
C ASN A 164 -8.78 7.25 10.66
N SER A 165 -7.71 6.50 10.42
CA SER A 165 -6.40 6.81 10.98
C SER A 165 -5.29 6.25 10.10
N PRO A 166 -4.07 6.81 10.19
CA PRO A 166 -2.92 6.19 9.54
C PRO A 166 -2.60 4.84 10.17
N ASP A 167 -1.73 4.05 9.52
CA ASP A 167 -1.33 2.74 10.00
C ASP A 167 -0.38 2.84 11.22
N MET A 168 -0.97 2.97 12.40
CA MET A 168 -0.27 3.23 13.66
C MET A 168 -0.48 2.12 14.71
N TYR A 169 0.29 2.22 15.80
CA TYR A 169 0.04 1.45 17.01
C TYR A 169 -0.90 2.20 17.96
N GLY A 170 -1.65 1.44 18.73
CA GLY A 170 -2.41 1.96 19.84
C GLY A 170 -2.44 0.99 21.01
N VAL A 171 -2.63 1.52 22.21
CA VAL A 171 -2.95 0.72 23.39
C VAL A 171 -4.46 0.54 23.46
N LYS A 172 -4.91 -0.71 23.62
CA LYS A 172 -6.33 -1.06 23.74
C LYS A 172 -6.63 -1.78 25.05
N THR A 173 -7.84 -1.57 25.56
CA THR A 173 -8.48 -2.41 26.59
C THR A 173 -9.85 -2.82 26.09
N ILE A 174 -10.17 -4.11 26.15
CA ILE A 174 -11.48 -4.64 25.77
C ILE A 174 -12.00 -5.50 26.92
N VAL A 175 -13.24 -5.25 27.34
CA VAL A 175 -13.94 -6.06 28.34
C VAL A 175 -15.32 -6.46 27.82
N GLY A 176 -15.80 -7.62 28.28
CA GLY A 176 -17.15 -8.10 27.96
C GLY A 176 -18.24 -7.47 28.80
N ASP A 177 -19.49 -7.81 28.47
CA ASP A 177 -20.68 -7.27 29.15
C ASP A 177 -20.64 -7.44 30.68
N LYS A 178 -20.00 -8.51 31.17
CA LYS A 178 -19.78 -8.75 32.62
C LYS A 178 -19.13 -7.56 33.34
N TYR A 179 -18.25 -6.80 32.68
CA TYR A 179 -17.52 -5.69 33.30
C TYR A 179 -17.84 -4.33 32.67
N LYS A 180 -18.90 -4.26 31.85
CA LYS A 180 -19.36 -3.01 31.27
C LYS A 180 -19.71 -1.99 32.35
N GLY A 181 -19.25 -0.76 32.21
CA GLY A 181 -19.42 0.31 33.19
C GLY A 181 -18.47 0.24 34.38
N ALA A 182 -17.53 -0.70 34.43
CA ALA A 182 -16.52 -0.76 35.50
C ALA A 182 -15.51 0.42 35.45
N GLY A 183 -15.45 1.15 34.35
CA GLY A 183 -14.51 2.26 34.16
C GLY A 183 -13.09 1.81 33.81
N VAL A 184 -12.95 0.64 33.19
CA VAL A 184 -11.67 0.14 32.67
C VAL A 184 -11.17 1.07 31.57
N SER A 185 -9.90 1.47 31.64
CA SER A 185 -9.32 2.40 30.68
C SER A 185 -7.85 2.10 30.40
N VAL A 186 -7.41 2.38 29.17
CA VAL A 186 -5.99 2.35 28.77
C VAL A 186 -5.10 3.29 29.59
N THR A 187 -5.66 4.36 30.17
CA THR A 187 -4.88 5.29 31.03
C THR A 187 -4.71 4.79 32.46
N CYS A 188 -5.45 3.76 32.86
CA CYS A 188 -5.33 3.15 34.17
C CYS A 188 -4.27 2.04 34.14
N GLY A 189 -3.43 1.99 35.18
CA GLY A 189 -2.53 0.86 35.37
C GLY A 189 -3.30 -0.45 35.53
N ILE A 190 -2.73 -1.56 35.09
CA ILE A 190 -3.40 -2.87 35.07
C ILE A 190 -3.95 -3.30 36.45
N THR A 191 -3.24 -3.01 37.55
CA THR A 191 -3.73 -3.28 38.90
C THR A 191 -5.05 -2.56 39.19
N ARG A 192 -5.19 -1.31 38.74
CA ARG A 192 -6.43 -0.54 38.92
C ARG A 192 -7.54 -1.14 38.05
N ASN A 193 -7.27 -1.45 36.80
CA ASN A 193 -8.25 -2.06 35.90
C ASN A 193 -8.81 -3.37 36.46
N LEU A 194 -7.95 -4.30 36.89
CA LEU A 194 -8.38 -5.57 37.49
C LEU A 194 -9.16 -5.38 38.80
N LYS A 195 -8.77 -4.42 39.64
CA LYS A 195 -9.54 -4.08 40.85
C LYS A 195 -10.92 -3.50 40.51
N LEU A 196 -11.04 -2.64 39.50
CA LEU A 196 -12.32 -2.09 39.06
C LEU A 196 -13.25 -3.19 38.54
N MET A 197 -12.73 -4.08 37.70
CA MET A 197 -13.46 -5.25 37.20
C MET A 197 -13.93 -6.16 38.35
N ALA A 198 -13.06 -6.43 39.33
CA ALA A 198 -13.38 -7.29 40.47
C ALA A 198 -14.47 -6.67 41.35
N LYS A 199 -14.39 -5.36 41.62
CA LYS A 199 -15.43 -4.63 42.36
C LYS A 199 -16.77 -4.72 41.65
N LYS A 200 -16.80 -4.44 40.34
CA LYS A 200 -18.01 -4.54 39.52
C LYS A 200 -18.63 -5.93 39.58
N ALA A 201 -17.82 -6.98 39.42
CA ALA A 201 -18.31 -8.36 39.52
C ALA A 201 -18.84 -8.72 40.92
N LEU A 202 -18.23 -8.21 42.00
CA LEU A 202 -18.74 -8.42 43.36
C LEU A 202 -20.07 -7.69 43.58
N GLU A 203 -20.17 -6.44 43.16
CA GLU A 203 -21.37 -5.61 43.25
C GLU A 203 -22.55 -6.24 42.48
N ASP A 204 -22.34 -6.66 41.23
CA ASP A 204 -23.38 -7.30 40.41
C ASP A 204 -23.84 -8.65 40.98
N ASN A 205 -22.99 -9.31 41.77
CA ASN A 205 -23.31 -10.55 42.47
C ASN A 205 -23.78 -10.34 43.92
N ASN A 206 -24.02 -9.09 44.35
CA ASN A 206 -24.40 -8.72 45.73
C ASN A 206 -23.43 -9.28 46.79
N LYS A 207 -22.13 -9.35 46.48
CA LYS A 207 -21.07 -9.76 47.40
C LYS A 207 -20.40 -8.55 48.03
N GLU A 208 -19.92 -8.71 49.26
CA GLU A 208 -19.21 -7.66 49.97
C GLU A 208 -17.89 -7.30 49.27
N VAL A 209 -17.64 -6.01 49.09
CA VAL A 209 -16.42 -5.49 48.46
C VAL A 209 -15.32 -5.31 49.50
N THR A 210 -14.72 -6.41 49.93
CA THR A 210 -13.52 -6.42 50.78
C THR A 210 -12.26 -6.56 49.94
N GLU A 211 -11.10 -6.16 50.48
CA GLU A 211 -9.83 -6.29 49.76
C GLU A 211 -9.51 -7.75 49.38
N GLN A 212 -9.78 -8.69 50.29
CA GLN A 212 -9.59 -10.11 50.04
C GLN A 212 -10.50 -10.61 48.90
N ASN A 213 -11.80 -10.27 48.93
CA ASN A 213 -12.75 -10.67 47.89
C ASN A 213 -12.36 -10.09 46.51
N VAL A 214 -11.83 -8.87 46.48
CA VAL A 214 -11.31 -8.26 45.25
C VAL A 214 -10.17 -9.08 44.67
N TYR A 215 -9.16 -9.46 45.47
CA TYR A 215 -8.06 -10.30 44.96
C TYR A 215 -8.51 -11.72 44.60
N ASP A 216 -9.47 -12.28 45.33
CA ASP A 216 -10.04 -13.59 45.00
C ASP A 216 -10.81 -13.58 43.68
N GLU A 217 -11.47 -12.48 43.33
CA GLU A 217 -12.10 -12.32 42.02
C GLU A 217 -11.06 -12.10 40.92
N ILE A 218 -9.99 -11.32 41.18
CA ILE A 218 -8.87 -11.14 40.23
C ILE A 218 -8.23 -12.49 39.87
N ARG A 219 -8.05 -13.40 40.85
CA ARG A 219 -7.46 -14.73 40.61
C ARG A 219 -8.26 -15.63 39.66
N LYS A 220 -9.52 -15.29 39.38
CA LYS A 220 -10.38 -16.01 38.43
C LYS A 220 -10.36 -15.41 37.03
N MET A 221 -9.76 -14.23 36.87
CA MET A 221 -9.78 -13.50 35.61
C MET A 221 -8.76 -14.07 34.62
N LYS A 222 -9.16 -14.12 33.36
CA LYS A 222 -8.32 -14.44 32.20
C LYS A 222 -8.02 -13.19 31.39
N VAL A 223 -6.74 -12.88 31.23
CA VAL A 223 -6.25 -11.67 30.56
C VAL A 223 -5.43 -12.04 29.34
N VAL A 224 -5.87 -11.62 28.15
CA VAL A 224 -5.16 -11.84 26.89
C VAL A 224 -4.20 -10.68 26.62
N VAL A 225 -2.94 -11.01 26.32
CA VAL A 225 -1.87 -10.04 26.02
C VAL A 225 -1.00 -10.56 24.87
N LEU A 226 -0.62 -9.68 23.94
CA LEU A 226 0.37 -10.02 22.90
C LEU A 226 1.74 -10.33 23.53
N ASP A 227 2.35 -11.44 23.13
CA ASP A 227 3.71 -11.81 23.55
C ASP A 227 4.76 -10.97 22.81
N ARG A 228 5.12 -9.86 23.44
CA ARG A 228 6.06 -8.87 22.94
C ARG A 228 6.87 -8.33 24.10
N MET A 229 8.14 -8.01 23.83
CA MET A 229 9.05 -7.42 24.83
C MET A 229 8.45 -6.19 25.52
N ARG A 230 7.77 -5.32 24.77
CA ARG A 230 7.05 -4.15 25.29
C ARG A 230 5.97 -4.43 26.35
N HIS A 231 5.51 -5.68 26.49
CA HIS A 231 4.46 -6.07 27.45
C HIS A 231 4.99 -6.82 28.67
N LYS A 232 6.31 -7.00 28.81
CA LYS A 232 6.88 -7.83 29.90
C LYS A 232 6.41 -7.39 31.30
N LYS A 233 6.46 -6.10 31.63
CA LYS A 233 6.00 -5.55 32.91
C LYS A 233 4.49 -5.65 33.09
N LEU A 234 3.72 -5.52 32.02
CA LEU A 234 2.26 -5.74 32.05
C LEU A 234 1.98 -7.19 32.46
N ILE A 235 2.62 -8.17 31.80
CA ILE A 235 2.51 -9.60 32.07
C ILE A 235 2.96 -9.93 33.50
N GLU A 236 4.13 -9.43 33.92
CA GLU A 236 4.64 -9.63 35.29
C GLU A 236 3.67 -9.10 36.35
N THR A 237 3.03 -7.95 36.10
CA THR A 237 2.09 -7.35 37.05
C THR A 237 0.79 -8.16 37.13
N ILE A 238 0.28 -8.67 36.02
CA ILE A 238 -0.91 -9.54 36.00
C ILE A 238 -0.63 -10.83 36.77
N ASN A 239 0.49 -11.50 36.48
CA ASN A 239 0.90 -12.72 37.17
C ASN A 239 1.06 -12.51 38.69
N LYS A 240 1.64 -11.38 39.12
CA LYS A 240 1.76 -11.02 40.55
C LYS A 240 0.42 -10.84 41.25
N LEU A 241 -0.62 -10.41 40.52
CA LEU A 241 -1.97 -10.26 41.05
C LEU A 241 -2.74 -11.60 41.06
N GLY A 242 -2.22 -12.63 40.38
CA GLY A 242 -2.76 -13.98 40.38
C GLY A 242 -3.81 -14.26 39.29
N ALA A 243 -4.07 -13.31 38.39
CA ALA A 243 -4.92 -13.54 37.21
C ALA A 243 -4.17 -14.40 36.17
N GLU A 244 -4.91 -15.19 35.39
CA GLU A 244 -4.36 -16.04 34.33
C GLU A 244 -4.01 -15.17 33.11
N VAL A 245 -2.75 -15.18 32.69
CA VAL A 245 -2.30 -14.53 31.45
C VAL A 245 -2.36 -15.53 30.30
N VAL A 246 -3.09 -15.19 29.25
CA VAL A 246 -3.10 -15.94 27.99
C VAL A 246 -2.29 -15.16 26.96
N LEU A 247 -1.14 -15.70 26.58
CA LEU A 247 -0.23 -15.07 25.63
C LEU A 247 -0.59 -15.45 24.19
N VAL A 248 -0.72 -14.44 23.33
CA VAL A 248 -0.96 -14.59 21.89
C VAL A 248 0.20 -14.01 21.11
N LYS A 249 0.69 -14.69 20.07
CA LYS A 249 1.88 -14.22 19.34
C LYS A 249 1.58 -13.09 18.38
N GLU A 250 0.59 -13.25 17.51
CA GLU A 250 0.30 -12.30 16.43
C GLU A 250 -1.18 -11.92 16.34
N ASP A 251 -2.05 -12.56 17.11
CA ASP A 251 -3.50 -12.41 17.01
C ASP A 251 -4.08 -11.76 18.25
N ASP A 252 -4.35 -10.46 18.16
CA ASP A 252 -5.04 -9.70 19.22
C ASP A 252 -6.47 -9.29 18.82
N LEU A 253 -6.99 -9.87 17.73
CA LEU A 253 -8.31 -9.64 17.19
C LEU A 253 -9.28 -10.75 17.59
N THR A 254 -8.97 -12.01 17.23
CA THR A 254 -9.90 -13.13 17.42
C THR A 254 -10.22 -13.46 18.88
N PRO A 255 -9.36 -13.19 19.89
CA PRO A 255 -9.75 -13.33 21.28
C PRO A 255 -10.99 -12.52 21.67
N THR A 256 -11.35 -11.48 20.90
CA THR A 256 -12.59 -10.71 21.10
C THR A 256 -13.85 -11.59 20.99
N PHE A 257 -13.83 -12.66 20.18
CA PHE A 257 -14.93 -13.62 20.11
C PHE A 257 -15.06 -14.46 21.39
N ALA A 258 -13.94 -14.81 22.03
CA ALA A 258 -13.98 -15.53 23.31
C ALA A 258 -14.40 -14.61 24.46
N MET A 259 -13.99 -13.34 24.39
CA MET A 259 -14.47 -12.31 25.31
C MET A 259 -16.00 -12.18 25.23
N SER A 260 -16.60 -12.12 24.04
CA SER A 260 -18.06 -12.01 23.89
C SER A 260 -18.81 -13.26 24.40
N ARG A 261 -18.14 -14.40 24.56
CA ARG A 261 -18.68 -15.62 25.18
C ARG A 261 -18.42 -15.72 26.69
N GLY A 262 -17.73 -14.75 27.28
CA GLY A 262 -17.33 -14.77 28.70
C GLY A 262 -16.18 -15.73 29.02
N GLU A 263 -15.44 -16.20 28.01
CA GLU A 263 -14.28 -17.10 28.18
C GLU A 263 -12.98 -16.32 28.47
N VAL A 264 -12.96 -15.02 28.16
CA VAL A 264 -11.86 -14.07 28.41
C VAL A 264 -12.44 -12.83 29.09
N ASP A 265 -11.79 -12.35 30.15
CA ASP A 265 -12.28 -11.22 30.94
C ASP A 265 -11.74 -9.87 30.45
N LEU A 266 -10.47 -9.84 30.00
CA LEU A 266 -9.80 -8.62 29.54
C LEU A 266 -8.85 -8.93 28.38
N ILE A 267 -8.89 -8.12 27.32
CA ILE A 267 -7.83 -8.04 26.31
C ILE A 267 -7.13 -6.69 26.52
N ILE A 268 -5.82 -6.68 26.73
CA ILE A 268 -5.08 -5.44 27.00
C ILE A 268 -3.67 -5.46 26.41
N GLY A 269 -3.24 -4.32 25.87
CA GLY A 269 -1.88 -4.11 25.41
C GLY A 269 -1.79 -3.21 24.18
N VAL A 270 -0.59 -3.13 23.62
CA VAL A 270 -0.25 -2.37 22.41
C VAL A 270 -0.29 -3.26 21.18
N GLY A 271 -1.15 -2.89 20.23
CA GLY A 271 -1.38 -3.58 18.96
C GLY A 271 -1.65 -2.60 17.82
N GLY A 272 -1.96 -3.10 16.63
CA GLY A 272 -2.31 -2.27 15.48
C GLY A 272 -3.70 -1.64 15.63
N ILE A 273 -3.86 -0.42 15.08
CA ILE A 273 -5.16 0.26 15.04
C ILE A 273 -6.19 -0.46 14.16
N PRO A 274 -5.87 -1.00 12.96
CA PRO A 274 -6.85 -1.73 12.14
C PRO A 274 -7.54 -2.88 12.90
N GLU A 275 -6.76 -3.68 13.62
CA GLU A 275 -7.21 -4.80 14.47
C GLU A 275 -8.04 -4.30 15.65
N ALA A 276 -7.69 -3.15 16.21
CA ALA A 276 -8.49 -2.49 17.24
C ALA A 276 -9.86 -2.04 16.69
N VAL A 277 -9.93 -1.49 15.48
CA VAL A 277 -11.21 -1.09 14.86
C VAL A 277 -12.07 -2.32 14.54
N LEU A 278 -11.47 -3.39 14.01
CA LEU A 278 -12.17 -4.67 13.79
C LEU A 278 -12.69 -5.28 15.10
N SER A 279 -11.87 -5.26 16.16
CA SER A 279 -12.30 -5.68 17.50
C SER A 279 -13.46 -4.80 17.99
N GLY A 280 -13.39 -3.49 17.73
CA GLY A 280 -14.46 -2.54 18.01
C GLY A 280 -15.78 -2.92 17.33
N ILE A 281 -15.76 -3.36 16.07
CA ILE A 281 -16.97 -3.83 15.38
C ILE A 281 -17.59 -5.03 16.11
N ILE A 282 -16.76 -5.99 16.53
CA ILE A 282 -17.21 -7.17 17.27
C ILE A 282 -17.82 -6.75 18.61
N VAL A 283 -17.12 -5.92 19.39
CA VAL A 283 -17.60 -5.40 20.68
C VAL A 283 -18.91 -4.61 20.53
N LYS A 284 -19.01 -3.75 19.50
CA LYS A 284 -20.21 -2.95 19.23
C LYS A 284 -21.44 -3.82 18.96
N GLN A 285 -21.26 -4.93 18.26
CA GLN A 285 -22.34 -5.84 17.88
C GLN A 285 -22.67 -6.86 18.97
N LEU A 286 -21.66 -7.37 19.68
CA LEU A 286 -21.83 -8.48 20.63
C LEU A 286 -21.87 -8.07 22.10
N GLY A 287 -21.62 -6.79 22.41
CA GLY A 287 -21.57 -6.28 23.77
C GLY A 287 -20.15 -6.12 24.31
N GLY A 288 -20.05 -5.40 25.43
CA GLY A 288 -18.81 -5.01 26.08
C GLY A 288 -18.48 -3.52 26.04
N GLU A 289 -17.24 -3.22 26.39
CA GLU A 289 -16.65 -1.88 26.40
C GLU A 289 -15.22 -1.94 25.89
N MET A 290 -14.81 -0.88 25.18
CA MET A 290 -13.47 -0.74 24.65
C MET A 290 -12.97 0.68 24.84
N THR A 291 -11.69 0.80 25.20
CA THR A 291 -10.95 2.07 25.09
C THR A 291 -9.68 1.87 24.29
N LEU A 292 -9.33 2.88 23.49
CA LEU A 292 -8.16 2.90 22.60
C LEU A 292 -7.46 4.24 22.72
N ARG A 293 -6.13 4.25 22.64
CA ARG A 293 -5.36 5.48 22.46
C ARG A 293 -4.21 5.24 21.49
N ILE A 294 -4.02 6.17 20.56
CA ILE A 294 -2.91 6.16 19.60
C ILE A 294 -1.59 6.39 20.35
N LEU A 295 -0.54 5.70 19.93
CA LEU A 295 0.79 5.82 20.51
C LEU A 295 1.82 6.24 19.45
N PRO A 296 2.82 7.04 19.83
CA PRO A 296 4.01 7.24 19.00
C PRO A 296 4.72 5.91 18.73
N PHE A 297 5.32 5.76 17.56
CA PHE A 297 5.95 4.51 17.15
C PHE A 297 7.02 4.04 18.15
N ASP A 298 7.96 4.91 18.54
CA ASP A 298 9.05 4.54 19.45
C ASP A 298 8.51 4.12 20.83
N VAL A 299 7.48 4.82 21.31
CA VAL A 299 6.79 4.51 22.58
C VAL A 299 6.08 3.16 22.50
N ALA A 300 5.50 2.85 21.34
CA ALA A 300 4.83 1.59 21.10
C ALA A 300 5.81 0.41 21.01
N GLN A 301 7.09 0.63 20.69
CA GLN A 301 8.09 -0.46 20.62
C GLN A 301 8.79 -0.74 21.96
N GLU A 302 8.95 0.27 22.81
CA GLU A 302 9.78 0.18 24.01
C GLU A 302 9.01 0.14 25.32
N GLU A 303 9.22 -0.95 26.09
CA GLU A 303 8.63 -1.14 27.42
C GLU A 303 8.91 0.03 28.38
N ALA A 304 10.15 0.53 28.38
CA ALA A 304 10.59 1.59 29.28
C ALA A 304 9.89 2.93 28.99
N LEU A 305 9.49 3.15 27.74
CA LEU A 305 8.78 4.35 27.31
C LEU A 305 7.28 4.24 27.57
N LEU A 306 6.69 3.08 27.28
CA LEU A 306 5.24 2.85 27.38
C LEU A 306 4.68 3.13 28.78
N GLY A 307 5.43 2.79 29.84
CA GLY A 307 4.99 2.91 31.23
C GLY A 307 4.89 4.34 31.79
N LYS A 308 5.19 5.38 30.99
CA LYS A 308 5.15 6.78 31.42
C LYS A 308 4.16 7.56 30.56
N LEU A 309 3.04 8.00 31.14
CA LEU A 309 1.98 8.75 30.42
C LEU A 309 2.52 9.97 29.65
N LYS A 310 3.48 10.70 30.23
CA LYS A 310 4.13 11.85 29.58
C LYS A 310 4.83 11.51 28.27
N ASN A 311 5.16 10.22 28.07
CA ASN A 311 5.83 9.79 26.85
C ASN A 311 4.86 9.63 25.68
N TRP A 312 3.56 9.54 25.94
CA TRP A 312 2.54 9.29 24.92
C TRP A 312 2.32 10.48 23.99
N ASP A 313 2.91 11.65 24.31
CA ASP A 313 2.82 12.86 23.50
C ASP A 313 4.11 13.09 22.66
N PHE A 314 5.07 12.16 22.66
CA PHE A 314 6.33 12.26 21.90
C PHE A 314 6.23 11.74 20.46
N PHE A 315 5.28 12.26 19.68
CA PHE A 315 5.23 11.98 18.24
C PHE A 315 6.36 12.72 17.51
N LYS A 316 7.03 12.03 16.58
CA LYS A 316 7.97 12.65 15.64
C LYS A 316 7.22 13.59 14.71
N LYS A 317 7.88 14.62 14.15
CA LYS A 317 7.24 15.55 13.22
C LYS A 317 6.67 14.82 11.99
N SER A 318 7.35 13.79 11.50
CA SER A 318 6.86 12.94 10.42
C SER A 318 5.53 12.24 10.75
N GLU A 319 5.38 11.72 11.98
CA GLU A 319 4.14 11.12 12.46
C GLU A 319 3.02 12.17 12.58
N ILE A 320 3.34 13.35 13.11
CA ILE A 320 2.40 14.47 13.25
C ILE A 320 1.86 14.92 11.88
N ASP A 321 2.75 15.09 10.90
CA ASP A 321 2.39 15.52 9.55
C ASP A 321 1.47 14.50 8.88
N ILE A 322 1.69 13.19 9.09
CA ILE A 322 0.78 12.13 8.63
C ILE A 322 -0.57 12.21 9.34
N MET A 323 -0.59 12.28 10.67
CA MET A 323 -1.83 12.31 11.47
C MET A 323 -2.76 13.49 11.13
N ARG A 324 -2.19 14.65 10.77
CA ARG A 324 -2.97 15.83 10.37
C ARG A 324 -3.83 15.59 9.14
N ASN A 325 -3.37 14.77 8.20
CA ASN A 325 -4.18 14.36 7.03
C ASN A 325 -5.44 13.57 7.42
N PHE A 326 -5.44 12.99 8.62
CA PHE A 326 -6.54 12.25 9.21
C PHE A 326 -7.36 13.06 10.21
N LYS A 327 -7.15 14.38 10.28
CA LYS A 327 -7.76 15.28 11.27
C LYS A 327 -7.41 14.90 12.72
N ILE A 328 -6.26 14.26 12.91
CA ILE A 328 -5.70 13.96 14.22
C ILE A 328 -4.60 14.99 14.48
N VAL A 329 -4.78 15.82 15.50
CA VAL A 329 -4.00 17.06 15.68
C VAL A 329 -3.38 17.16 17.07
N PRO A 330 -2.41 18.07 17.27
CA PRO A 330 -1.90 18.36 18.60
C PRO A 330 -3.01 18.79 19.56
N PRO A 331 -2.96 18.38 20.83
CA PRO A 331 -3.87 18.88 21.86
C PRO A 331 -3.88 20.40 21.92
N ASP A 332 -5.06 20.99 22.16
CA ASP A 332 -5.29 22.43 22.27
C ASP A 332 -5.10 23.20 20.94
N THR A 333 -5.11 22.49 19.81
CA THR A 333 -5.02 23.09 18.45
C THR A 333 -6.17 22.69 17.54
N GLU A 334 -7.12 21.89 18.05
CA GLU A 334 -8.21 21.32 17.28
C GLU A 334 -9.26 22.34 16.83
N ASN A 335 -9.63 22.24 15.55
CA ASN A 335 -10.80 22.88 14.96
C ASN A 335 -12.00 21.93 14.96
N GLU A 336 -13.17 22.43 14.53
CA GLU A 336 -14.38 21.62 14.44
C GLU A 336 -14.19 20.39 13.54
N GLY A 337 -14.43 19.20 14.10
CA GLY A 337 -14.28 17.92 13.41
C GLY A 337 -12.88 17.32 13.43
N GLU A 338 -11.92 17.93 14.14
CA GLU A 338 -10.61 17.37 14.44
C GLU A 338 -10.60 16.66 15.80
N ILE A 339 -9.67 15.73 15.97
CA ILE A 339 -9.52 14.93 17.19
C ILE A 339 -8.11 15.14 17.73
N PRO A 340 -7.93 15.55 19.00
CA PRO A 340 -6.60 15.64 19.58
C PRO A 340 -6.03 14.23 19.80
N TRP A 341 -4.76 13.98 19.47
CA TRP A 341 -4.16 12.63 19.55
C TRP A 341 -4.13 12.03 20.97
N ASN A 342 -4.24 12.87 22.00
CA ASN A 342 -4.26 12.42 23.39
C ASN A 342 -5.66 11.94 23.85
N ARG A 343 -6.68 12.06 22.99
CA ARG A 343 -8.04 11.59 23.25
C ARG A 343 -8.04 10.08 23.48
N ILE A 344 -8.77 9.67 24.51
CA ILE A 344 -9.12 8.26 24.73
C ILE A 344 -10.35 7.98 23.87
N LEU A 345 -10.19 7.13 22.87
CA LEU A 345 -11.26 6.72 21.97
C LEU A 345 -12.08 5.62 22.65
N THR A 346 -13.38 5.83 22.74
CA THR A 346 -14.37 4.85 23.21
C THR A 346 -14.91 4.04 22.05
N ILE A 347 -15.72 3.02 22.32
CA ILE A 347 -16.37 2.25 21.26
C ILE A 347 -17.20 3.12 20.30
N GLU A 348 -17.83 4.18 20.80
CA GLU A 348 -18.62 5.11 19.98
C GLU A 348 -17.73 6.00 19.08
N ASP A 349 -16.49 6.27 19.49
CA ASP A 349 -15.51 6.96 18.65
C ASP A 349 -14.92 6.02 17.59
N ILE A 350 -14.74 4.73 17.93
CA ILE A 350 -14.14 3.73 17.04
C ILE A 350 -15.14 3.26 15.97
N VAL A 351 -16.41 3.04 16.37
CA VAL A 351 -17.48 2.51 15.52
C VAL A 351 -18.77 3.29 15.77
N SER A 352 -18.91 4.41 15.06
CA SER A 352 -20.06 5.33 15.15
C SER A 352 -21.16 5.05 14.12
N GLY A 353 -20.84 4.26 13.09
CA GLY A 353 -21.70 4.05 11.93
C GLY A 353 -22.92 3.16 12.16
N LYS A 354 -23.73 3.03 11.11
CA LYS A 354 -24.87 2.11 11.03
C LYS A 354 -24.59 1.06 9.96
N ASP A 355 -25.37 -0.03 9.96
CA ASP A 355 -25.23 -1.11 8.94
C ASP A 355 -23.81 -1.73 8.98
N ILE A 356 -23.34 -2.02 10.20
CA ILE A 356 -21.96 -2.46 10.44
C ILE A 356 -21.87 -3.98 10.23
N VAL A 357 -20.83 -4.42 9.53
CA VAL A 357 -20.57 -5.83 9.27
C VAL A 357 -19.09 -6.13 9.50
N PHE A 358 -18.79 -7.24 10.15
CA PHE A 358 -17.48 -7.86 10.12
C PHE A 358 -17.59 -9.18 9.36
N THR A 359 -16.66 -9.47 8.45
CA THR A 359 -16.48 -10.79 7.86
C THR A 359 -15.05 -11.27 8.02
N ALA A 360 -14.88 -12.56 8.28
CA ALA A 360 -13.58 -13.19 8.27
C ALA A 360 -13.64 -14.62 7.76
N SER A 361 -12.64 -15.04 6.99
CA SER A 361 -12.49 -16.44 6.58
C SER A 361 -11.50 -17.15 7.49
N VAL A 362 -11.86 -18.36 7.95
CA VAL A 362 -10.94 -19.22 8.72
C VAL A 362 -10.06 -19.99 7.75
N ILE A 363 -8.78 -19.65 7.73
CA ILE A 363 -7.78 -20.25 6.84
C ILE A 363 -7.15 -21.46 7.53
N LYS A 364 -6.73 -21.28 8.78
CA LYS A 364 -6.30 -22.37 9.66
C LYS A 364 -7.12 -22.26 10.93
N LYS A 365 -7.63 -23.38 11.42
CA LYS A 365 -8.48 -23.43 12.62
C LYS A 365 -7.84 -22.67 13.79
N THR A 366 -8.66 -21.92 14.51
CA THR A 366 -8.26 -21.11 15.67
C THR A 366 -9.15 -21.46 16.87
N PRO A 367 -8.60 -21.55 18.09
CA PRO A 367 -9.39 -21.89 19.29
C PRO A 367 -10.39 -20.79 19.68
N TRP A 368 -10.24 -19.59 19.12
CA TRP A 368 -11.03 -18.42 19.48
C TRP A 368 -12.40 -18.37 18.80
N ILE A 369 -12.55 -19.08 17.68
CA ILE A 369 -13.77 -19.10 16.85
C ILE A 369 -14.30 -20.53 16.79
N ARG A 370 -15.53 -20.71 17.30
CA ARG A 370 -16.19 -22.02 17.42
C ARG A 370 -17.49 -22.06 16.64
N LEU A 371 -17.83 -23.26 16.18
CA LEU A 371 -19.16 -23.61 15.70
C LEU A 371 -20.17 -23.57 16.85
N PRO A 372 -21.48 -23.46 16.57
CA PRO A 372 -22.51 -23.57 17.60
C PRO A 372 -22.47 -24.89 18.40
N SER A 373 -21.86 -25.95 17.85
CA SER A 373 -21.62 -27.22 18.54
C SER A 373 -20.53 -27.14 19.62
N GLY A 374 -19.74 -26.06 19.65
CA GLY A 374 -18.60 -25.87 20.55
C GLY A 374 -17.25 -26.32 19.98
N GLU A 375 -17.24 -26.97 18.81
CA GLU A 375 -16.01 -27.36 18.12
C GLU A 375 -15.35 -26.15 17.44
N ASP A 376 -14.02 -26.16 17.32
CA ASP A 376 -13.28 -25.14 16.57
C ASP A 376 -13.69 -25.13 15.10
N VAL A 377 -13.81 -23.94 14.52
CA VAL A 377 -14.13 -23.83 13.09
C VAL A 377 -12.97 -24.39 12.25
N PRO A 378 -13.22 -25.32 11.31
CA PRO A 378 -12.17 -25.87 10.45
C PRO A 378 -11.53 -24.80 9.57
N GLY A 379 -10.25 -25.01 9.22
CA GLY A 379 -9.56 -24.22 8.21
C GLY A 379 -10.10 -24.46 6.80
N VAL A 380 -9.51 -23.78 5.82
CA VAL A 380 -9.81 -24.03 4.41
C VAL A 380 -9.34 -25.44 4.03
N ASP A 381 -10.16 -26.14 3.26
CA ASP A 381 -9.90 -27.50 2.80
C ASP A 381 -10.26 -27.64 1.33
N ILE A 382 -9.54 -28.50 0.60
CA ILE A 382 -9.79 -28.81 -0.82
C ILE A 382 -9.93 -30.31 -1.00
N ASN A 383 -11.01 -30.74 -1.65
CA ASN A 383 -11.15 -32.11 -2.08
C ASN A 383 -10.25 -32.33 -3.31
N PRO A 384 -9.25 -33.22 -3.27
CA PRO A 384 -8.30 -33.39 -4.37
C PRO A 384 -8.92 -34.05 -5.62
N GLU A 385 -10.05 -34.75 -5.50
CA GLU A 385 -10.72 -35.41 -6.63
C GLU A 385 -11.68 -34.48 -7.36
N SER A 386 -12.53 -33.76 -6.63
CA SER A 386 -13.45 -32.80 -7.23
C SER A 386 -12.84 -31.41 -7.43
N GLY A 387 -11.80 -31.06 -6.67
CA GLY A 387 -11.27 -29.71 -6.61
C GLY A 387 -12.18 -28.74 -5.86
N ASP A 388 -13.22 -29.22 -5.16
CA ASP A 388 -14.11 -28.36 -4.38
C ASP A 388 -13.38 -27.82 -3.15
N ILE A 389 -13.52 -26.52 -2.92
CA ILE A 389 -12.88 -25.84 -1.78
C ILE A 389 -13.95 -25.46 -0.76
N MET A 390 -13.79 -25.92 0.47
CA MET A 390 -14.66 -25.56 1.59
C MET A 390 -14.01 -24.46 2.43
N VAL A 391 -14.70 -23.33 2.56
CA VAL A 391 -14.26 -22.19 3.38
C VAL A 391 -15.33 -21.87 4.43
N HIS A 392 -14.92 -21.72 5.69
CA HIS A 392 -15.81 -21.23 6.74
C HIS A 392 -15.67 -19.71 6.88
N VAL A 393 -16.76 -18.99 6.59
CA VAL A 393 -16.82 -17.53 6.72
C VAL A 393 -17.59 -17.14 7.97
N VAL A 394 -16.89 -16.50 8.89
CA VAL A 394 -17.44 -15.85 10.08
C VAL A 394 -18.02 -14.50 9.66
N ARG A 395 -19.22 -14.19 10.12
CA ARG A 395 -19.88 -12.89 9.92
C ARG A 395 -20.45 -12.40 11.25
N VAL A 396 -20.12 -11.16 11.62
CA VAL A 396 -20.76 -10.47 12.75
C VAL A 396 -21.60 -9.32 12.21
N ALA A 397 -22.90 -9.39 12.45
CA ALA A 397 -23.87 -8.39 12.02
C ALA A 397 -25.22 -8.67 12.69
N ASN A 398 -26.05 -7.63 12.87
CA ASN A 398 -27.34 -7.73 13.54
C ASN A 398 -27.23 -8.38 14.93
N ASN A 399 -26.19 -8.01 15.67
CA ASN A 399 -25.89 -8.47 17.04
C ASN A 399 -25.72 -9.99 17.19
N LYS A 400 -25.26 -10.67 16.13
CA LYS A 400 -24.99 -12.11 16.16
C LYS A 400 -23.74 -12.48 15.39
N VAL A 401 -23.17 -13.63 15.74
CA VAL A 401 -22.11 -14.31 15.00
C VAL A 401 -22.73 -15.42 14.16
N GLU A 402 -22.37 -15.48 12.89
CA GLU A 402 -22.70 -16.57 11.97
C GLU A 402 -21.41 -17.19 11.46
N VAL A 403 -21.39 -18.52 11.34
CA VAL A 403 -20.30 -19.25 10.66
C VAL A 403 -20.93 -20.01 9.50
N ALA A 404 -20.71 -19.51 8.28
CA ALA A 404 -21.27 -20.08 7.06
C ALA A 404 -20.21 -20.91 6.33
N PRO A 405 -20.42 -22.22 6.12
CA PRO A 405 -19.60 -23.00 5.20
C PRO A 405 -19.97 -22.63 3.76
N VAL A 406 -18.98 -22.21 2.97
CA VAL A 406 -19.13 -21.87 1.55
C VAL A 406 -18.29 -22.86 0.74
N ILE A 407 -18.90 -23.47 -0.27
CA ILE A 407 -18.23 -24.38 -1.19
C ILE A 407 -17.96 -23.62 -2.49
N TYR A 408 -16.69 -23.53 -2.89
CA TYR A 408 -16.27 -22.98 -4.17
C TYR A 408 -15.96 -24.13 -5.13
N LYS A 409 -16.64 -24.14 -6.28
CA LYS A 409 -16.40 -25.08 -7.39
C LYS A 409 -15.26 -24.55 -8.25
N THR A 410 -14.28 -25.40 -8.56
CA THR A 410 -13.11 -25.00 -9.34
C THR A 410 -13.13 -25.56 -10.77
N THR A 411 -12.20 -25.09 -11.61
CA THR A 411 -11.99 -25.65 -12.94
C THR A 411 -11.38 -27.05 -12.97
N ILE A 412 -10.88 -27.56 -11.83
CA ILE A 412 -10.27 -28.89 -11.73
C ILE A 412 -11.25 -29.97 -12.20
N GLU A 413 -12.48 -29.99 -11.65
CA GLU A 413 -13.50 -30.99 -12.02
C GLU A 413 -13.79 -30.97 -13.52
N LYS A 414 -13.89 -29.77 -14.09
CA LYS A 414 -14.16 -29.54 -15.52
C LYS A 414 -13.04 -30.13 -16.39
N TYR A 415 -11.79 -29.77 -16.14
CA TYR A 415 -10.66 -30.25 -16.94
C TYR A 415 -10.40 -31.75 -16.73
N PHE A 416 -10.59 -32.24 -15.51
CA PHE A 416 -10.46 -33.66 -15.21
C PHE A 416 -11.48 -34.52 -15.99
N LYS A 417 -12.75 -34.08 -16.04
CA LYS A 417 -13.79 -34.74 -16.87
C LYS A 417 -13.46 -34.67 -18.35
N GLN A 418 -13.08 -33.50 -18.86
CA GLN A 418 -12.67 -33.32 -20.26
C GLN A 418 -11.54 -34.27 -20.68
N TYR A 419 -10.56 -34.50 -19.79
CA TYR A 419 -9.47 -35.44 -20.02
C TYR A 419 -9.92 -36.90 -19.94
N THR A 420 -10.79 -37.24 -18.99
CA THR A 420 -11.23 -38.63 -18.76
C THR A 420 -12.18 -39.12 -19.86
N ASP A 421 -13.05 -38.25 -20.36
CA ASP A 421 -14.02 -38.57 -21.41
C ASP A 421 -13.40 -38.63 -22.81
N LYS A 422 -12.15 -38.20 -22.96
CA LYS A 422 -11.38 -38.23 -24.22
C LYS A 422 -10.98 -39.66 -24.59
N GLN A 423 -11.38 -40.09 -25.78
CA GLN A 423 -11.02 -41.41 -26.33
C GLN A 423 -9.55 -41.49 -26.78
N ASP A 424 -9.05 -40.41 -27.40
CA ASP A 424 -7.65 -40.32 -27.83
C ASP A 424 -6.83 -39.52 -26.81
N LYS A 425 -6.02 -40.23 -26.02
CA LYS A 425 -5.18 -39.65 -24.98
C LYS A 425 -3.83 -39.14 -25.50
N ASP A 426 -3.47 -39.42 -26.75
CA ASP A 426 -2.19 -39.03 -27.36
C ASP A 426 -2.28 -37.77 -28.24
N SER A 427 -3.47 -37.19 -28.41
CA SER A 427 -3.64 -35.95 -29.20
C SER A 427 -3.04 -34.70 -28.55
N GLU A 428 -2.63 -33.69 -29.35
CA GLU A 428 -2.19 -32.37 -28.84
C GLU A 428 -3.24 -31.69 -27.95
N THR A 429 -4.53 -31.87 -28.24
CA THR A 429 -5.60 -31.36 -27.39
C THR A 429 -5.61 -31.98 -25.99
N SER A 430 -5.21 -33.26 -25.88
CA SER A 430 -5.13 -33.95 -24.59
C SER A 430 -3.98 -33.40 -23.75
N VAL A 431 -2.86 -33.05 -24.40
CA VAL A 431 -1.73 -32.33 -23.80
C VAL A 431 -2.16 -30.95 -23.29
N ASP A 432 -2.92 -30.19 -24.08
CA ASP A 432 -3.43 -28.88 -23.66
C ASP A 432 -4.37 -28.97 -22.44
N ILE A 433 -5.26 -29.97 -22.39
CA ILE A 433 -6.13 -30.20 -21.23
C ILE A 433 -5.29 -30.56 -19.99
N LEU A 434 -4.26 -31.39 -20.14
CA LEU A 434 -3.34 -31.73 -19.04
C LEU A 434 -2.58 -30.50 -18.54
N PHE A 435 -2.18 -29.58 -19.43
CA PHE A 435 -1.62 -28.30 -19.02
C PHE A 435 -2.60 -27.47 -18.21
N GLN A 436 -3.84 -27.32 -18.68
CA GLN A 436 -4.88 -26.55 -17.98
C GLN A 436 -5.22 -27.15 -16.61
N LEU A 437 -5.30 -28.49 -16.54
CA LEU A 437 -5.53 -29.21 -15.30
C LEU A 437 -4.35 -29.06 -14.34
N GLY A 438 -3.12 -29.19 -14.83
CA GLY A 438 -1.91 -28.99 -14.02
C GLY A 438 -1.79 -27.58 -13.47
N ASP A 439 -2.10 -26.58 -14.29
CA ASP A 439 -2.13 -25.18 -13.88
C ASP A 439 -3.20 -24.94 -12.80
N ALA A 440 -4.42 -25.45 -13.00
CA ALA A 440 -5.50 -25.36 -12.01
C ALA A 440 -5.11 -26.02 -10.67
N TYR A 441 -4.47 -27.20 -10.69
CA TYR A 441 -3.95 -27.82 -9.47
C TYR A 441 -2.89 -26.95 -8.78
N SER A 442 -1.98 -26.36 -9.55
CA SER A 442 -0.91 -25.51 -9.01
C SER A 442 -1.44 -24.26 -8.31
N GLU A 443 -2.57 -23.71 -8.77
CA GLU A 443 -3.22 -22.53 -8.19
C GLU A 443 -3.88 -22.78 -6.83
N PHE A 444 -4.02 -24.05 -6.43
CA PHE A 444 -4.56 -24.44 -5.11
C PHE A 444 -3.58 -25.30 -4.29
N GLY A 445 -2.28 -25.25 -4.64
CA GLY A 445 -1.22 -25.90 -3.84
C GLY A 445 -1.10 -27.41 -4.05
N LEU A 446 -1.83 -27.98 -5.02
CA LEU A 446 -1.78 -29.40 -5.37
C LEU A 446 -0.63 -29.68 -6.35
N PHE A 447 0.59 -29.28 -5.98
CA PHE A 447 1.75 -29.28 -6.89
C PHE A 447 2.19 -30.68 -7.35
N GLU A 448 1.89 -31.71 -6.58
CA GLU A 448 2.17 -33.09 -6.94
C GLU A 448 1.26 -33.53 -8.10
N GLN A 449 -0.05 -33.33 -7.95
CA GLN A 449 -1.04 -33.55 -9.00
C GLN A 449 -0.75 -32.69 -10.24
N ALA A 450 -0.29 -31.45 -10.04
CA ALA A 450 0.12 -30.56 -11.12
C ALA A 450 1.26 -31.18 -11.95
N ARG A 451 2.33 -31.64 -11.29
CA ARG A 451 3.46 -32.30 -11.96
C ARG A 451 3.07 -33.61 -12.63
N ASP A 452 2.21 -34.42 -12.01
CA ASP A 452 1.72 -35.66 -12.60
C ASP A 452 0.98 -35.41 -13.93
N CYS A 453 0.24 -34.30 -14.02
CA CYS A 453 -0.42 -33.90 -15.26
C CYS A 453 0.61 -33.59 -16.36
N ILE A 454 1.70 -32.89 -16.01
CA ILE A 454 2.75 -32.53 -16.96
C ILE A 454 3.56 -33.76 -17.41
N GLN A 455 3.85 -34.68 -16.49
CA GLN A 455 4.53 -35.95 -16.84
C GLN A 455 3.67 -36.81 -17.76
N LYS A 456 2.35 -36.86 -17.55
CA LYS A 456 1.42 -37.52 -18.47
C LYS A 456 1.41 -36.86 -19.85
N ALA A 457 1.52 -35.54 -19.91
CA ALA A 457 1.58 -34.80 -21.16
C ALA A 457 2.89 -35.04 -21.94
N GLU A 458 4.01 -35.23 -21.24
CA GLU A 458 5.32 -35.49 -21.84
C GLU A 458 5.41 -36.85 -22.56
N ILE A 459 4.70 -37.86 -22.07
CA ILE A 459 4.73 -39.22 -22.62
C ILE A 459 3.71 -39.46 -23.76
N CYS A 460 2.89 -38.47 -24.11
CA CYS A 460 1.95 -38.56 -25.23
C CYS A 460 2.69 -38.71 -26.57
N ASN A 461 2.26 -39.67 -27.39
CA ASN A 461 2.92 -39.95 -28.67
C ASN A 461 2.64 -38.85 -29.72
N GLY A 462 3.66 -38.44 -30.49
CA GLY A 462 3.48 -37.55 -31.64
C GLY A 462 3.49 -36.04 -31.34
N ILE A 463 3.85 -35.64 -30.11
CA ILE A 463 3.95 -34.24 -29.70
C ILE A 463 5.18 -33.54 -30.30
N SER A 464 5.04 -32.26 -30.63
CA SER A 464 6.13 -31.46 -31.21
C SER A 464 7.27 -31.20 -30.20
N LYS A 465 8.47 -30.90 -30.71
CA LYS A 465 9.62 -30.52 -29.86
C LYS A 465 9.35 -29.26 -29.02
N ASP A 466 8.57 -28.32 -29.53
CA ASP A 466 8.18 -27.11 -28.78
C ASP A 466 7.26 -27.46 -27.59
N LEU A 467 6.32 -28.39 -27.78
CA LEU A 467 5.46 -28.89 -26.70
C LEU A 467 6.24 -29.63 -25.62
N ILE A 468 7.22 -30.47 -26.00
CA ILE A 468 8.12 -31.12 -25.02
C ILE A 468 8.90 -30.08 -24.23
N GLN A 469 9.46 -29.07 -24.91
CA GLN A 469 10.17 -27.98 -24.23
C GLN A 469 9.23 -27.22 -23.28
N LYS A 470 7.98 -26.97 -23.67
CA LYS A 470 6.95 -26.38 -22.82
C LYS A 470 6.67 -27.25 -21.59
N CYS A 471 6.49 -28.57 -21.76
CA CYS A 471 6.33 -29.52 -20.64
C CYS A 471 7.48 -29.40 -19.64
N ASN A 472 8.72 -29.48 -20.12
CA ASN A 472 9.91 -29.38 -19.27
C ASN A 472 9.96 -28.06 -18.49
N CYS A 473 9.69 -26.94 -19.17
CA CYS A 473 9.71 -25.63 -18.51
C CYS A 473 8.59 -25.50 -17.46
N VAL A 474 7.38 -26.00 -17.74
CA VAL A 474 6.24 -25.98 -16.79
C VAL A 474 6.50 -26.91 -15.60
N TYR A 475 7.09 -28.08 -15.84
CA TYR A 475 7.49 -29.00 -14.78
C TYR A 475 8.50 -28.37 -13.82
N GLU A 476 9.52 -27.68 -14.34
CA GLU A 476 10.50 -26.94 -13.54
C GLU A 476 9.85 -25.81 -12.75
N TYR A 477 8.86 -25.12 -13.34
CA TYR A 477 8.13 -24.04 -12.67
C TYR A 477 7.32 -24.58 -11.48
N PHE A 478 6.55 -25.64 -11.69
CA PHE A 478 5.80 -26.30 -10.61
C PHE A 478 6.73 -26.90 -9.56
N SER A 479 7.90 -27.40 -9.96
CA SER A 479 8.92 -27.88 -9.02
C SER A 479 9.49 -26.76 -8.17
N GLY A 480 9.76 -25.59 -8.74
CA GLY A 480 10.14 -24.39 -7.99
C GLY A 480 9.05 -23.97 -6.99
N LEU A 481 7.78 -23.99 -7.38
CA LEU A 481 6.66 -23.69 -6.48
C LEU A 481 6.52 -24.70 -5.32
N ASP A 482 6.66 -25.99 -5.60
CA ASP A 482 6.62 -27.06 -4.60
C ASP A 482 7.85 -26.99 -3.65
N PHE A 483 9.01 -26.63 -4.19
CA PHE A 483 10.21 -26.40 -3.38
C PHE A 483 9.96 -25.30 -2.34
N LEU A 484 9.35 -24.19 -2.77
CA LEU A 484 8.99 -23.07 -1.90
C LEU A 484 8.06 -23.46 -0.75
N THR A 485 7.30 -24.56 -0.85
CA THR A 485 6.36 -24.98 0.19
C THR A 485 6.87 -26.11 1.09
N ARG A 486 7.70 -27.01 0.57
CA ARG A 486 8.13 -28.22 1.31
C ARG A 486 9.56 -28.16 1.83
N LYS A 487 10.47 -27.43 1.17
CA LYS A 487 11.91 -27.44 1.49
C LYS A 487 12.35 -26.14 2.17
N SER A 488 13.38 -26.25 3.01
CA SER A 488 14.05 -25.10 3.65
C SER A 488 14.69 -24.20 2.60
N LEU A 489 14.64 -22.87 2.79
CA LEU A 489 15.19 -21.89 1.85
C LEU A 489 16.70 -21.64 2.05
N GLN A 490 17.41 -22.50 2.80
CA GLN A 490 18.84 -22.33 3.10
C GLN A 490 19.76 -22.36 1.87
N THR A 491 19.26 -22.79 0.71
CA THR A 491 19.97 -22.75 -0.59
C THR A 491 19.22 -21.88 -1.62
N PRO A 492 19.29 -20.53 -1.52
CA PRO A 492 18.68 -19.59 -2.48
C PRO A 492 18.90 -19.94 -3.96
N LYS A 493 20.10 -20.49 -4.28
CA LYS A 493 20.48 -20.89 -5.63
C LYS A 493 19.57 -21.95 -6.24
N GLU A 494 19.22 -23.01 -5.51
CA GLU A 494 18.45 -24.13 -6.07
C GLU A 494 17.03 -23.71 -6.51
N ILE A 495 16.42 -22.81 -5.75
CA ILE A 495 15.07 -22.29 -6.04
C ILE A 495 15.12 -21.38 -7.26
N VAL A 496 16.11 -20.48 -7.29
CA VAL A 496 16.31 -19.56 -8.42
C VAL A 496 16.62 -20.35 -9.70
N GLU A 497 17.43 -21.40 -9.61
CA GLU A 497 17.75 -22.29 -10.73
C GLU A 497 16.50 -22.94 -11.35
N HIS A 498 15.52 -23.37 -10.54
CA HIS A 498 14.24 -23.88 -11.07
C HIS A 498 13.52 -22.81 -11.91
N PHE A 499 13.40 -21.58 -11.40
CA PHE A 499 12.73 -20.50 -12.14
C PHE A 499 13.54 -20.04 -13.36
N GLU A 500 14.87 -20.04 -13.30
CA GLU A 500 15.75 -19.72 -14.43
C GLU A 500 15.67 -20.76 -15.55
N LYS A 501 15.59 -22.06 -15.22
CA LYS A 501 15.31 -23.11 -16.21
C LYS A 501 13.95 -22.92 -16.88
N SER A 502 13.00 -22.31 -16.18
CA SER A 502 11.67 -21.96 -16.69
C SER A 502 11.60 -20.63 -17.45
N ALA A 503 12.69 -19.85 -17.60
CA ALA A 503 12.67 -18.49 -18.15
C ALA A 503 11.85 -18.33 -19.45
N ASN A 504 11.91 -19.33 -20.33
CA ASN A 504 11.18 -19.34 -21.60
C ASN A 504 9.66 -19.32 -21.46
N LEU A 505 9.10 -19.50 -20.25
CA LEU A 505 7.66 -19.45 -19.99
C LEU A 505 7.09 -18.04 -19.84
N ASP A 506 7.94 -17.01 -19.84
CA ASP A 506 7.46 -15.62 -19.87
C ASP A 506 6.53 -15.39 -21.09
N LYS A 507 6.81 -16.05 -22.22
CA LYS A 507 5.96 -16.04 -23.44
C LYS A 507 4.56 -16.64 -23.24
N TYR A 508 4.36 -17.45 -22.20
CA TYR A 508 3.07 -18.06 -21.83
C TYR A 508 2.45 -17.44 -20.57
N GLY A 509 3.00 -16.34 -20.05
CA GLY A 509 2.40 -15.57 -18.95
C GLY A 509 2.67 -16.09 -17.53
N LEU A 510 3.43 -17.17 -17.35
CA LEU A 510 3.77 -17.73 -16.02
C LEU A 510 4.80 -16.89 -15.24
N ARG A 511 5.54 -16.01 -15.94
CA ARG A 511 6.46 -15.01 -15.36
C ARG A 511 7.50 -15.54 -14.34
N PRO A 512 8.19 -16.65 -14.58
CA PRO A 512 9.21 -17.18 -13.65
C PRO A 512 10.30 -16.18 -13.28
N MET A 513 10.73 -15.30 -14.19
CA MET A 513 11.76 -14.29 -13.86
C MET A 513 11.27 -13.31 -12.78
N ARG A 514 9.96 -13.03 -12.74
CA ARG A 514 9.34 -12.24 -11.68
C ARG A 514 9.41 -12.95 -10.33
N MET A 515 9.38 -14.28 -10.30
CA MET A 515 9.54 -15.05 -9.06
C MET A 515 10.95 -14.91 -8.49
N SER A 516 11.99 -15.05 -9.32
CA SER A 516 13.38 -14.82 -8.93
C SER A 516 13.58 -13.38 -8.43
N LYS A 517 13.07 -12.39 -9.15
CA LYS A 517 13.09 -10.98 -8.73
C LYS A 517 12.47 -10.77 -7.34
N ARG A 518 11.25 -11.29 -7.11
CA ARG A 518 10.53 -11.16 -5.84
C ARG A 518 11.24 -11.88 -4.69
N PHE A 519 11.90 -13.00 -4.98
CA PHE A 519 12.66 -13.75 -3.97
C PHE A 519 13.86 -12.95 -3.47
N TYR A 520 14.65 -12.37 -4.38
CA TYR A 520 15.75 -11.48 -4.01
C TYR A 520 15.26 -10.19 -3.33
N GLU A 521 14.15 -9.60 -3.77
CA GLU A 521 13.53 -8.46 -3.08
C GLU A 521 13.16 -8.82 -1.63
N TYR A 522 12.55 -9.99 -1.40
CA TYR A 522 12.22 -10.46 -0.06
C TYR A 522 13.45 -10.70 0.82
N LEU A 523 14.52 -11.29 0.27
CA LEU A 523 15.77 -11.46 1.00
C LEU A 523 16.36 -10.09 1.39
N GLY A 524 16.38 -9.13 0.46
CA GLY A 524 16.80 -7.76 0.76
C GLY A 524 15.98 -7.11 1.87
N ASP A 525 14.66 -7.25 1.84
CA ASP A 525 13.76 -6.72 2.87
C ASP A 525 14.01 -7.35 4.24
N LYS A 526 14.20 -8.67 4.28
CA LYS A 526 14.49 -9.43 5.50
C LYS A 526 15.82 -8.99 6.12
N GLU A 527 16.88 -8.91 5.33
CA GLU A 527 18.21 -8.49 5.80
C GLU A 527 18.19 -7.03 6.27
N SER A 528 17.48 -6.15 5.55
CA SER A 528 17.29 -4.75 5.94
C SER A 528 16.58 -4.62 7.30
N GLN A 529 15.53 -5.40 7.54
CA GLN A 529 14.83 -5.45 8.83
C GLN A 529 15.72 -5.96 9.97
N ASN A 530 16.64 -6.90 9.67
CA ASN A 530 17.64 -7.41 10.60
C ASN A 530 18.85 -6.48 10.78
N GLN A 531 18.85 -5.30 10.14
CA GLN A 531 19.97 -4.34 10.15
C GLN A 531 21.26 -4.87 9.47
N GLN A 532 21.12 -5.86 8.58
CA GLN A 532 22.18 -6.44 7.75
C GLN A 532 22.20 -5.75 6.38
N TYR A 533 22.68 -4.51 6.39
CA TYR A 533 22.48 -3.57 5.29
C TYR A 533 23.34 -3.86 4.05
N GLU A 534 24.53 -4.42 4.22
CA GLU A 534 25.42 -4.78 3.10
C GLU A 534 24.83 -5.94 2.30
N GLU A 535 24.34 -6.96 2.99
CA GLU A 535 23.65 -8.11 2.41
C GLU A 535 22.33 -7.69 1.76
N ALA A 536 21.57 -6.77 2.39
CA ALA A 536 20.36 -6.23 1.79
C ALA A 536 20.63 -5.54 0.44
N ILE A 537 21.70 -4.74 0.36
CA ILE A 537 22.15 -4.08 -0.87
C ILE A 537 22.48 -5.10 -1.97
N GLU A 538 23.19 -6.18 -1.64
CA GLU A 538 23.54 -7.23 -2.61
C GLU A 538 22.28 -7.91 -3.19
N HIS A 539 21.33 -8.26 -2.33
CA HIS A 539 20.07 -8.87 -2.77
C HIS A 539 19.22 -7.90 -3.61
N TYR A 540 19.14 -6.62 -3.26
CA TYR A 540 18.42 -5.65 -4.10
C TYR A 540 19.09 -5.44 -5.46
N LYS A 541 20.42 -5.45 -5.54
CA LYS A 541 21.14 -5.43 -6.82
C LYS A 541 20.82 -6.66 -7.66
N LYS A 542 20.77 -7.85 -7.04
CA LYS A 542 20.31 -9.07 -7.72
C LYS A 542 18.89 -8.97 -8.22
N ALA A 543 17.97 -8.39 -7.45
CA ALA A 543 16.60 -8.13 -7.91
C ALA A 543 16.56 -7.18 -9.13
N LEU A 544 17.41 -6.15 -9.15
CA LEU A 544 17.55 -5.23 -10.28
C LEU A 544 18.08 -5.90 -11.55
N GLU A 545 18.87 -6.98 -11.46
CA GLU A 545 19.29 -7.75 -12.66
C GLU A 545 18.08 -8.29 -13.44
N TYR A 546 16.98 -8.63 -12.75
CA TYR A 546 15.73 -9.10 -13.38
C TYR A 546 14.76 -7.96 -13.72
N SER A 547 14.93 -6.76 -13.14
CA SER A 547 14.02 -5.62 -13.33
C SER A 547 14.78 -4.29 -13.16
N PRO A 548 15.64 -3.91 -14.11
CA PRO A 548 16.61 -2.83 -13.95
C PRO A 548 15.97 -1.44 -13.79
N HIS A 549 14.76 -1.26 -14.32
CA HIS A 549 14.05 0.03 -14.34
C HIS A 549 13.03 0.20 -13.21
N GLU A 550 13.05 -0.67 -12.21
CA GLU A 550 12.08 -0.62 -11.10
C GLU A 550 12.51 0.42 -10.05
N LEU A 551 11.87 1.60 -10.08
CA LEU A 551 12.17 2.70 -9.16
C LEU A 551 12.03 2.30 -7.67
N LYS A 552 11.12 1.37 -7.33
CA LYS A 552 10.96 0.88 -5.95
C LYS A 552 12.26 0.25 -5.43
N LEU A 553 12.92 -0.58 -6.23
CA LEU A 553 14.18 -1.24 -5.85
C LEU A 553 15.32 -0.22 -5.72
N HIS A 554 15.43 0.71 -6.68
CA HIS A 554 16.38 1.83 -6.58
C HIS A 554 16.15 2.66 -5.32
N ARG A 555 14.88 2.92 -4.96
CA ARG A 555 14.53 3.64 -3.73
C ARG A 555 14.94 2.87 -2.48
N LYS A 556 14.75 1.55 -2.42
CA LYS A 556 15.21 0.72 -1.29
C LYS A 556 16.72 0.80 -1.12
N LEU A 557 17.47 0.62 -2.21
CA LEU A 557 18.93 0.75 -2.23
C LEU A 557 19.40 2.12 -1.70
N ASN A 558 18.90 3.21 -2.28
CA ASN A 558 19.28 4.56 -1.87
C ASN A 558 18.88 4.88 -0.42
N SER A 559 17.76 4.33 0.06
CA SER A 559 17.31 4.56 1.44
C SER A 559 18.28 3.92 2.45
N ILE A 560 18.83 2.76 2.13
CA ILE A 560 19.87 2.14 2.95
C ILE A 560 21.17 2.96 2.89
N GLN A 561 21.61 3.34 1.68
CA GLN A 561 22.83 4.13 1.49
C GLN A 561 22.78 5.52 2.15
N MET A 562 21.59 6.10 2.30
CA MET A 562 21.36 7.41 2.92
C MET A 562 20.73 7.32 4.31
N ARG A 563 20.64 6.14 4.93
CA ARG A 563 19.91 5.95 6.20
C ARG A 563 20.40 6.93 7.27
N ASP A 564 21.69 6.90 7.58
CA ASP A 564 22.26 7.65 8.71
C ASP A 564 22.11 9.16 8.54
N ILE A 565 22.23 9.67 7.31
CA ILE A 565 22.07 11.10 7.02
C ILE A 565 20.61 11.55 7.05
N ILE A 566 19.67 10.69 6.62
CA ILE A 566 18.23 10.98 6.69
C ILE A 566 17.79 10.96 8.16
N ASP A 567 18.25 9.99 8.94
CA ASP A 567 17.95 9.88 10.37
C ASP A 567 18.48 11.11 11.13
N GLU A 568 19.72 11.54 10.84
CA GLU A 568 20.29 12.75 11.44
C GLU A 568 19.48 14.02 11.11
N TYR A 569 18.99 14.16 9.87
CA TYR A 569 18.12 15.27 9.49
C TYR A 569 16.84 15.29 10.33
N PHE A 570 16.12 14.16 10.40
CA PHE A 570 14.87 14.11 11.14
C PHE A 570 15.08 14.32 12.63
N ASN A 571 16.17 13.79 13.20
CA ASN A 571 16.54 14.05 14.59
C ASN A 571 16.76 15.54 14.88
N ARG A 572 17.49 16.27 14.02
CA ARG A 572 17.70 17.73 14.18
C ARG A 572 16.39 18.52 14.00
N VAL A 573 15.55 18.13 13.05
CA VAL A 573 14.24 18.77 12.84
C VAL A 573 13.32 18.57 14.05
N ASP A 574 13.28 17.36 14.61
CA ASP A 574 12.47 17.05 15.78
C ASP A 574 12.95 17.84 17.01
N GLN A 575 14.27 17.94 17.22
CA GLN A 575 14.84 18.79 18.29
C GLN A 575 14.42 20.26 18.16
N GLU A 576 14.41 20.80 16.94
CA GLU A 576 14.01 22.18 16.70
C GLU A 576 12.51 22.41 16.91
N HIS A 577 11.67 21.44 16.54
CA HIS A 577 10.23 21.49 16.80
C HIS A 577 9.89 21.43 18.29
N GLN A 578 10.61 20.59 19.05
CA GLN A 578 10.42 20.47 20.49
C GLN A 578 10.69 21.80 21.21
N LYS A 579 11.73 22.56 20.81
CA LYS A 579 12.02 23.89 21.36
C LYS A 579 10.88 24.88 21.15
N CYS A 580 10.15 24.75 20.04
CA CYS A 580 9.03 25.63 19.68
C CYS A 580 7.66 25.09 20.12
N SER A 581 7.61 24.03 20.93
CA SER A 581 6.37 23.37 21.35
C SER A 581 5.45 23.00 20.18
N TYR A 582 6.03 22.54 19.07
CA TYR A 582 5.32 22.14 17.84
C TYR A 582 4.47 23.23 17.17
N LYS A 583 4.69 24.52 17.46
CA LYS A 583 4.03 25.61 16.75
C LYS A 583 4.58 25.74 15.34
N ASP A 584 3.72 25.58 14.32
CA ASP A 584 4.11 25.85 12.93
C ASP A 584 4.33 27.35 12.74
N SER A 585 5.53 27.72 12.30
CA SER A 585 5.86 29.09 11.89
C SER A 585 6.16 29.13 10.40
N LYS A 586 5.90 30.27 9.74
CA LYS A 586 6.32 30.49 8.34
C LYS A 586 7.83 30.31 8.14
N GLU A 587 8.63 30.43 9.19
CA GLU A 587 10.09 30.25 9.18
C GLU A 587 10.54 28.78 9.26
N MET A 588 9.61 27.83 9.48
CA MET A 588 9.94 26.41 9.64
C MET A 588 10.43 25.78 8.33
N GLY A 589 9.87 26.16 7.18
CA GLY A 589 10.34 25.67 5.87
C GLY A 589 11.80 26.04 5.61
N LYS A 590 12.18 27.30 5.93
CA LYS A 590 13.56 27.78 5.82
C LYS A 590 14.50 27.04 6.79
N SER A 591 14.01 26.77 8.00
CA SER A 591 14.76 26.01 9.01
C SER A 591 15.00 24.56 8.59
N LYS A 592 13.98 23.89 8.03
CA LYS A 592 14.11 22.53 7.45
C LYS A 592 15.15 22.52 6.33
N LEU A 593 15.08 23.44 5.38
CA LEU A 593 16.07 23.54 4.30
C LEU A 593 17.48 23.77 4.84
N LYS A 594 17.65 24.67 5.82
CA LYS A 594 18.94 24.94 6.44
C LYS A 594 19.52 23.68 7.08
N ILE A 595 18.75 22.98 7.90
CA ILE A 595 19.16 21.74 8.56
C ILE A 595 19.52 20.68 7.50
N ALA A 596 18.73 20.54 6.44
CA ALA A 596 19.02 19.62 5.36
C ALA A 596 20.37 19.92 4.69
N LEU A 597 20.67 21.19 4.40
CA LEU A 597 21.95 21.58 3.80
C LEU A 597 23.12 21.30 4.73
N GLU A 598 23.01 21.68 6.01
CA GLU A 598 24.04 21.41 7.02
C GLU A 598 24.33 19.92 7.13
N VAL A 599 23.29 19.10 7.35
CA VAL A 599 23.42 17.65 7.48
C VAL A 599 23.99 17.01 6.21
N PHE A 600 23.54 17.46 5.04
CA PHE A 600 24.03 16.96 3.76
C PHE A 600 25.53 17.21 3.56
N TYR A 601 25.98 18.45 3.81
CA TYR A 601 27.38 18.83 3.61
C TYR A 601 28.33 18.30 4.68
N ASP A 602 27.88 18.21 5.93
CA ASP A 602 28.63 17.59 7.03
C ASP A 602 28.95 16.12 6.71
N SER A 603 28.01 15.42 6.07
CA SER A 603 28.12 13.98 5.80
C SER A 603 28.62 13.65 4.38
N LYS A 604 28.67 14.63 3.45
CA LYS A 604 28.97 14.41 2.01
C LYS A 604 30.23 13.60 1.74
N ARG A 605 31.25 13.69 2.61
CA ARG A 605 32.53 12.97 2.46
C ARG A 605 32.48 11.49 2.82
N GLN A 606 31.44 11.03 3.51
CA GLN A 606 31.30 9.66 4.00
C GLN A 606 30.36 8.80 3.14
N LEU A 607 29.74 9.40 2.12
CA LEU A 607 28.70 8.77 1.33
C LEU A 607 29.28 8.01 0.13
N ASN A 608 29.15 6.68 0.13
CA ASN A 608 29.43 5.85 -1.06
C ASN A 608 28.15 5.73 -1.90
N ILE A 609 27.78 6.80 -2.59
CA ILE A 609 26.52 6.91 -3.33
C ILE A 609 26.73 6.69 -4.83
N THR A 610 25.90 5.82 -5.41
CA THR A 610 25.95 5.44 -6.82
C THR A 610 25.05 6.29 -7.73
N CYS A 611 24.26 7.22 -7.18
CA CYS A 611 23.30 8.02 -7.94
C CYS A 611 23.90 9.32 -8.50
N ARG A 612 23.29 9.84 -9.57
CA ARG A 612 23.73 11.06 -10.28
C ARG A 612 23.59 12.31 -9.43
N SER A 613 22.49 12.42 -8.68
CA SER A 613 22.15 13.62 -7.90
C SER A 613 21.78 13.28 -6.44
N PRO A 614 22.77 12.96 -5.58
CA PRO A 614 22.51 12.57 -4.19
C PRO A 614 21.71 13.60 -3.40
N TRP A 615 21.96 14.89 -3.64
CA TRP A 615 21.24 15.98 -3.00
C TRP A 615 19.75 15.98 -3.35
N LEU A 616 19.36 15.77 -4.61
CA LEU A 616 17.95 15.81 -5.01
C LEU A 616 17.18 14.65 -4.38
N ILE A 617 17.79 13.46 -4.30
CA ILE A 617 17.21 12.32 -3.59
C ILE A 617 17.03 12.64 -2.10
N PHE A 618 18.09 13.15 -1.46
CA PHE A 618 18.04 13.52 -0.05
C PHE A 618 16.98 14.59 0.23
N PHE A 619 16.99 15.68 -0.54
CA PHE A 619 16.04 16.79 -0.46
C PHE A 619 14.58 16.33 -0.63
N ARG A 620 14.32 15.43 -1.58
CA ARG A 620 13.00 14.83 -1.80
C ARG A 620 12.53 13.99 -0.61
N ARG A 621 13.46 13.31 0.07
CA ARG A 621 13.18 12.45 1.24
C ARG A 621 13.08 13.23 2.55
N THR A 622 13.55 14.48 2.59
CA THR A 622 13.69 15.27 3.81
C THR A 622 12.85 16.55 3.78
N VAL A 623 13.25 17.55 3.00
CA VAL A 623 12.58 18.87 2.95
C VAL A 623 11.22 18.76 2.27
N LEU A 624 11.13 18.01 1.17
CA LEU A 624 9.86 17.73 0.48
C LEU A 624 9.13 16.50 1.05
N HIS A 625 9.53 16.00 2.21
CA HIS A 625 8.82 14.90 2.86
C HIS A 625 7.37 15.31 3.17
N GLY A 626 6.41 14.46 2.82
CA GLY A 626 4.97 14.76 2.99
C GLY A 626 4.33 15.54 1.84
N GLU A 627 5.10 16.20 0.97
CA GLU A 627 4.55 16.97 -0.16
C GLU A 627 3.97 16.07 -1.27
N THR A 628 3.05 16.61 -2.06
CA THR A 628 2.44 15.86 -3.17
C THR A 628 3.44 15.57 -4.29
N PRO A 629 3.24 14.50 -5.07
CA PRO A 629 4.09 14.21 -6.21
C PRO A 629 4.16 15.34 -7.24
N SER A 630 3.04 15.99 -7.57
CA SER A 630 3.04 17.11 -8.53
C SER A 630 3.85 18.30 -8.01
N TYR A 631 3.75 18.61 -6.71
CA TYR A 631 4.54 19.65 -6.08
C TYR A 631 6.04 19.32 -6.14
N LYS A 632 6.40 18.09 -5.73
CA LYS A 632 7.78 17.58 -5.79
C LYS A 632 8.35 17.70 -7.20
N LEU A 633 7.59 17.26 -8.19
CA LEU A 633 7.96 17.33 -9.59
C LEU A 633 8.22 18.76 -10.05
N ALA A 634 7.29 19.68 -9.75
CA ALA A 634 7.42 21.10 -10.13
C ALA A 634 8.67 21.74 -9.51
N VAL A 635 8.96 21.44 -8.23
CA VAL A 635 10.18 21.89 -7.57
C VAL A 635 11.42 21.30 -8.25
N LEU A 636 11.45 19.99 -8.51
CA LEU A 636 12.59 19.32 -9.14
C LEU A 636 12.89 19.86 -10.54
N VAL A 637 11.87 20.07 -11.38
CA VAL A 637 12.02 20.67 -12.71
C VAL A 637 12.57 22.09 -12.60
N LYS A 638 12.07 22.89 -11.65
CA LYS A 638 12.57 24.25 -11.42
C LYS A 638 14.03 24.25 -10.93
N LEU A 639 14.43 23.30 -10.10
CA LEU A 639 15.83 23.12 -9.67
C LEU A 639 16.73 22.68 -10.83
N LEU A 640 16.29 21.79 -11.71
CA LEU A 640 17.06 21.37 -12.89
C LEU A 640 17.28 22.52 -13.87
N ARG A 641 16.24 23.35 -14.10
CA ARG A 641 16.38 24.58 -14.91
C ARG A 641 17.36 25.56 -14.28
N LEU A 642 17.30 25.75 -12.97
CA LEU A 642 18.27 26.56 -12.23
C LEU A 642 19.69 26.03 -12.41
N TYR A 643 19.90 24.72 -12.23
CA TYR A 643 21.20 24.09 -12.44
C TYR A 643 21.75 24.38 -13.84
N ARG A 644 20.93 24.18 -14.88
CA ARG A 644 21.32 24.43 -16.27
C ARG A 644 21.70 25.89 -16.49
N LYS A 645 20.91 26.85 -15.99
CA LYS A 645 21.24 28.28 -16.10
C LYS A 645 22.50 28.66 -15.31
N LEU A 646 22.72 28.07 -14.14
CA LEU A 646 23.96 28.27 -13.39
C LEU A 646 25.18 27.81 -14.19
N VAL A 647 25.08 26.71 -14.93
CA VAL A 647 26.21 26.15 -15.70
C VAL A 647 26.42 26.83 -17.05
N GLN A 648 25.35 27.09 -17.82
CA GLN A 648 25.45 27.41 -19.24
C GLN A 648 25.16 28.89 -19.59
N ALA A 649 24.40 29.61 -18.76
CA ALA A 649 23.98 30.97 -19.13
C ALA A 649 25.14 31.99 -19.05
N SER A 650 25.15 32.97 -19.95
CA SER A 650 26.00 34.16 -19.80
C SER A 650 25.70 34.89 -18.49
N ASP A 651 26.66 35.65 -17.96
CA ASP A 651 26.50 36.36 -16.68
C ASP A 651 25.25 37.25 -16.64
N ASP A 652 25.02 38.04 -17.69
CA ASP A 652 23.86 38.94 -17.79
C ASP A 652 22.53 38.17 -17.85
N ASN A 653 22.49 37.09 -18.63
CA ASN A 653 21.30 36.25 -18.73
C ASN A 653 21.01 35.51 -17.41
N LEU A 654 22.05 35.06 -16.71
CA LEU A 654 21.89 34.44 -15.40
C LEU A 654 21.32 35.43 -14.39
N LYS A 655 21.84 36.67 -14.35
CA LYS A 655 21.36 37.71 -13.43
C LYS A 655 19.88 38.05 -13.67
N LEU A 656 19.49 38.22 -14.93
CA LEU A 656 18.09 38.44 -15.32
C LEU A 656 17.19 37.27 -14.91
N TYR A 657 17.65 36.05 -15.16
CA TYR A 657 16.91 34.82 -14.81
C TYR A 657 16.69 34.69 -13.30
N LEU A 658 17.74 34.87 -12.48
CA LEU A 658 17.64 34.77 -11.02
C LEU A 658 16.69 35.81 -10.43
N ASN A 659 16.68 37.03 -10.99
CA ASN A 659 15.76 38.07 -10.55
C ASN A 659 14.31 37.75 -10.94
N ALA A 660 14.07 37.42 -12.22
CA ALA A 660 12.73 37.21 -12.74
C ALA A 660 12.05 35.96 -12.15
N GLU A 661 12.78 34.85 -12.01
CA GLU A 661 12.20 33.55 -11.63
C GLU A 661 12.20 33.27 -10.13
N TYR A 662 13.12 33.90 -9.39
CA TYR A 662 13.36 33.64 -7.97
C TYR A 662 13.32 34.90 -7.09
N GLY A 663 13.20 36.10 -7.67
CA GLY A 663 13.19 37.35 -6.90
C GLY A 663 14.48 37.56 -6.11
N VAL A 664 15.60 37.10 -6.66
CA VAL A 664 16.94 37.25 -6.07
C VAL A 664 17.50 38.64 -6.41
N SER A 665 18.10 39.29 -5.42
CA SER A 665 18.63 40.65 -5.52
C SER A 665 19.86 40.71 -6.44
N GLY A 666 20.23 41.92 -6.88
CA GLY A 666 21.43 42.13 -7.69
C GLY A 666 22.71 41.70 -6.96
N GLU A 667 22.81 41.96 -5.66
CA GLU A 667 23.98 41.61 -4.83
C GLU A 667 24.14 40.10 -4.67
N ASP A 668 23.07 39.38 -4.32
CA ASP A 668 23.11 37.91 -4.21
C ASP A 668 23.43 37.26 -5.57
N ALA A 669 22.90 37.81 -6.67
CA ALA A 669 23.20 37.32 -8.01
C ALA A 669 24.68 37.55 -8.40
N ASP A 670 25.24 38.71 -8.05
CA ASP A 670 26.66 39.01 -8.29
C ASP A 670 27.57 38.07 -7.50
N ILE A 671 27.21 37.75 -6.25
CA ILE A 671 27.93 36.78 -5.42
C ILE A 671 27.94 35.38 -6.06
N ILE A 672 26.81 34.94 -6.63
CA ILE A 672 26.70 33.65 -7.33
C ILE A 672 27.58 33.64 -8.59
N ILE A 673 27.57 34.72 -9.36
CA ILE A 673 28.39 34.87 -10.57
C ILE A 673 29.89 34.86 -10.22
N ASP A 674 30.28 35.56 -9.16
CA ASP A 674 31.67 35.59 -8.69
C ASP A 674 32.14 34.21 -8.21
N TYR A 675 31.27 33.45 -7.54
CA TYR A 675 31.57 32.08 -7.17
C TYR A 675 31.79 31.20 -8.41
N ARG A 676 30.90 31.31 -9.40
CA ARG A 676 31.01 30.58 -10.67
C ARG A 676 32.33 30.83 -11.38
N LYS A 677 32.74 32.11 -11.49
CA LYS A 677 34.00 32.53 -12.11
C LYS A 677 35.22 31.94 -11.42
N LYS A 678 35.16 31.74 -10.09
CA LYS A 678 36.26 31.22 -9.27
C LYS A 678 36.38 29.70 -9.27
N HIS A 679 35.29 28.96 -9.48
CA HIS A 679 35.23 27.50 -9.28
C HIS A 679 34.91 26.73 -10.57
N GLU A 680 35.03 27.38 -11.74
CA GLU A 680 34.76 26.88 -13.09
C GLU A 680 33.29 26.48 -13.37
N LYS A 681 32.63 25.71 -12.50
CA LYS A 681 31.23 25.31 -12.65
C LYS A 681 30.55 24.86 -11.35
N PHE A 682 29.22 24.93 -11.32
CA PHE A 682 28.39 24.24 -10.33
C PHE A 682 28.28 22.75 -10.68
N HIS A 683 28.35 21.85 -9.70
CA HIS A 683 28.11 20.41 -9.90
C HIS A 683 26.69 20.00 -9.52
N SER A 684 26.05 20.77 -8.64
CA SER A 684 24.64 20.63 -8.29
C SER A 684 24.09 21.98 -7.82
N VAL A 685 22.75 22.12 -7.80
CA VAL A 685 22.09 23.28 -7.17
C VAL A 685 22.45 23.43 -5.69
N SER A 686 22.73 22.32 -4.98
CA SER A 686 23.12 22.41 -3.58
C SER A 686 24.41 23.18 -3.34
N ASP A 687 25.31 23.25 -4.34
CA ASP A 687 26.57 23.99 -4.20
C ASP A 687 26.35 25.49 -3.97
N LEU A 688 25.14 26.01 -4.20
CA LEU A 688 24.73 27.34 -3.75
C LEU A 688 24.93 27.55 -2.23
N TYR A 689 24.88 26.50 -1.41
CA TYR A 689 25.18 26.57 0.01
C TYR A 689 26.66 26.86 0.33
N LEU A 690 27.57 26.51 -0.59
CA LEU A 690 29.01 26.79 -0.45
C LEU A 690 29.37 28.24 -0.85
N VAL A 691 28.43 28.98 -1.43
CA VAL A 691 28.61 30.36 -1.89
C VAL A 691 28.67 31.29 -0.68
N LYS A 692 29.89 31.62 -0.25
CA LYS A 692 30.11 32.55 0.88
C LYS A 692 29.51 33.92 0.60
N GLY A 693 28.69 34.40 1.53
CA GLY A 693 28.02 35.71 1.45
C GLY A 693 26.58 35.64 0.95
N LEU A 694 26.15 34.52 0.37
CA LEU A 694 24.75 34.32 -0.01
C LEU A 694 23.88 34.17 1.24
N SER A 695 22.84 35.01 1.36
CA SER A 695 21.95 34.99 2.52
C SER A 695 21.12 33.70 2.59
N LEU A 696 20.69 33.28 3.80
CA LEU A 696 19.78 32.14 3.95
C LEU A 696 18.45 32.37 3.21
N GLU A 697 18.00 33.63 3.16
CA GLU A 697 16.83 34.04 2.37
C GLU A 697 17.05 33.82 0.87
N GLY A 698 18.22 34.21 0.34
CA GLY A 698 18.61 33.95 -1.05
C GLY A 698 18.68 32.46 -1.37
N ILE A 699 19.33 31.67 -0.50
CA ILE A 699 19.40 30.20 -0.63
C ILE A 699 17.99 29.59 -0.60
N SER A 700 17.12 30.04 0.31
CA SER A 700 15.76 29.53 0.42
C SER A 700 14.93 29.82 -0.82
N LYS A 701 15.03 31.03 -1.38
CA LYS A 701 14.33 31.38 -2.62
C LYS A 701 14.75 30.48 -3.78
N LEU A 702 16.03 30.14 -3.87
CA LEU A 702 16.59 29.34 -4.95
C LEU A 702 16.31 27.84 -4.81
N LEU A 703 16.53 27.27 -3.61
CA LEU A 703 16.46 25.84 -3.36
C LEU A 703 15.09 25.35 -2.89
N PHE A 704 14.25 26.25 -2.37
CA PHE A 704 12.87 25.97 -2.02
C PHE A 704 11.94 26.99 -2.68
N PRO A 705 11.93 27.04 -4.03
CA PRO A 705 11.21 28.07 -4.76
C PRO A 705 9.71 27.89 -4.59
N TYR A 706 8.99 29.01 -4.55
CA TYR A 706 7.54 28.97 -4.73
C TYR A 706 7.23 28.42 -6.12
N VAL A 707 6.43 27.36 -6.15
CA VAL A 707 5.87 26.78 -7.37
C VAL A 707 4.35 26.83 -7.27
N ARG A 708 3.71 27.25 -8.35
CA ARG A 708 2.26 27.18 -8.50
C ARG A 708 1.97 25.92 -9.30
N ILE A 709 1.20 25.00 -8.73
CA ILE A 709 0.72 23.82 -9.46
C ILE A 709 -0.32 24.33 -10.45
N GLU A 710 -0.05 24.20 -11.75
CA GLU A 710 -0.91 24.72 -12.82
C GLU A 710 -1.95 23.70 -13.32
N SER A 711 -1.94 22.48 -12.79
CA SER A 711 -2.78 21.36 -13.24
C SER A 711 -4.07 21.20 -12.42
N GLN A 712 -5.13 20.68 -13.04
CA GLN A 712 -6.39 20.23 -12.40
C GLN A 712 -6.22 19.12 -11.33
N ASN A 713 -4.99 18.68 -11.05
CA ASN A 713 -4.62 17.43 -10.37
C ASN A 713 -4.69 17.44 -8.82
N GLU A 714 -5.16 18.51 -8.17
CA GLU A 714 -5.21 18.55 -6.70
C GLU A 714 -6.13 17.46 -6.09
N LEU A 715 -7.13 16.99 -6.86
CA LEU A 715 -8.09 15.99 -6.38
C LEU A 715 -7.48 14.59 -6.22
N GLU A 716 -6.56 14.14 -7.10
CA GLU A 716 -5.98 12.78 -7.04
C GLU A 716 -4.66 12.69 -6.27
N ASP A 717 -3.88 13.78 -6.23
CA ASP A 717 -2.67 13.87 -5.39
C ASP A 717 -2.99 13.68 -3.90
N SER A 718 -4.22 14.05 -3.49
CA SER A 718 -4.73 13.86 -2.12
C SER A 718 -5.17 12.41 -1.81
N GLU A 719 -5.31 11.57 -2.82
CA GLU A 719 -5.90 10.23 -2.74
C GLU A 719 -4.88 9.10 -2.90
N ILE A 720 -3.58 9.41 -2.98
CA ILE A 720 -2.51 8.41 -3.08
C ILE A 720 -1.64 8.54 -1.83
N PRO A 721 -1.69 7.58 -0.89
CA PRO A 721 -0.80 7.60 0.26
C PRO A 721 0.65 7.54 -0.21
N LEU A 722 1.49 8.26 0.52
CA LEU A 722 2.91 8.52 0.25
C LEU A 722 3.78 7.24 0.18
N SER A 723 3.19 6.06 0.40
CA SER A 723 3.87 4.78 0.63
C SER A 723 3.67 3.74 -0.48
N ILE A 724 2.82 3.97 -1.49
CA ILE A 724 2.66 3.04 -2.62
C ILE A 724 3.40 3.56 -3.85
N SER A 725 3.99 2.64 -4.62
CA SER A 725 4.57 2.92 -5.94
C SER A 725 3.56 3.72 -6.78
N LEU A 726 3.79 5.03 -6.88
CA LEU A 726 2.87 6.04 -7.43
C LEU A 726 2.32 5.61 -8.81
N VAL A 727 3.19 5.12 -9.69
CA VAL A 727 2.80 4.73 -11.06
C VAL A 727 1.98 3.45 -11.08
N ASP A 728 2.38 2.42 -10.33
CA ASP A 728 1.63 1.16 -10.29
C ASP A 728 0.20 1.36 -9.79
N ALA A 729 0.02 2.20 -8.76
CA ALA A 729 -1.31 2.48 -8.20
C ALA A 729 -2.17 3.27 -9.18
N VAL A 730 -1.63 4.33 -9.77
CA VAL A 730 -2.37 5.23 -10.65
C VAL A 730 -2.66 4.56 -11.99
N GLU A 731 -1.71 3.83 -12.57
CA GLU A 731 -1.95 3.01 -13.79
C GLU A 731 -3.07 2.01 -13.58
N ARG A 732 -3.01 1.27 -12.48
CA ARG A 732 -4.01 0.23 -12.18
C ARG A 732 -5.36 0.85 -11.91
N ARG A 733 -5.43 2.02 -11.26
CA ARG A 733 -6.69 2.76 -11.08
C ARG A 733 -7.25 3.23 -12.42
N ASN A 734 -6.43 3.82 -13.29
CA ASN A 734 -6.87 4.25 -14.60
C ASN A 734 -7.34 3.09 -15.48
N LYS A 735 -6.62 1.96 -15.47
CA LYS A 735 -7.04 0.75 -16.18
C LYS A 735 -8.43 0.30 -15.70
N ASN A 736 -8.65 0.25 -14.39
CA ASN A 736 -9.94 -0.12 -13.82
C ASN A 736 -11.05 0.85 -14.26
N ILE A 737 -10.80 2.16 -14.22
CA ILE A 737 -11.80 3.17 -14.59
C ILE A 737 -12.14 3.10 -16.07
N LEU A 738 -11.15 2.88 -16.94
CA LEU A 738 -11.37 2.65 -18.36
C LEU A 738 -12.17 1.36 -18.63
N GLU A 739 -11.95 0.31 -17.84
CA GLU A 739 -12.71 -0.95 -17.91
C GLU A 739 -14.13 -0.83 -17.36
N GLU A 740 -14.36 0.02 -16.36
CA GLU A 740 -15.66 0.31 -15.77
C GLU A 740 -16.54 1.20 -16.67
N LEU A 741 -15.92 2.14 -17.40
CA LEU A 741 -16.60 3.12 -18.25
C LEU A 741 -16.97 2.58 -19.65
N LYS A 742 -17.32 1.30 -19.77
CA LYS A 742 -17.63 0.61 -21.05
C LYS A 742 -18.67 1.31 -21.96
N GLU A 743 -19.34 2.37 -21.53
CA GLU A 743 -20.09 3.29 -22.40
C GLU A 743 -19.94 4.76 -21.96
N GLY A 744 -19.34 5.59 -22.83
CA GLY A 744 -19.33 7.06 -22.75
C GLY A 744 -18.16 7.66 -21.96
N PHE A 745 -17.29 8.40 -22.65
CA PHE A 745 -16.16 9.14 -22.09
C PHE A 745 -16.63 10.14 -21.02
N LYS A 746 -16.30 9.88 -19.75
CA LYS A 746 -16.56 10.77 -18.62
C LYS A 746 -15.32 11.61 -18.29
N GLU A 747 -15.56 12.79 -17.73
CA GLU A 747 -14.54 13.70 -17.17
C GLU A 747 -13.56 12.98 -16.23
N GLU A 748 -14.06 12.03 -15.44
CA GLU A 748 -13.26 11.19 -14.53
C GLU A 748 -12.18 10.36 -15.27
N ALA A 749 -12.51 9.75 -16.41
CA ALA A 749 -11.54 8.93 -17.17
C ALA A 749 -10.39 9.78 -17.73
N GLN A 750 -10.71 11.02 -18.08
CA GLN A 750 -9.77 11.99 -18.61
C GLN A 750 -8.80 12.47 -17.52
N GLU A 751 -9.31 12.82 -16.34
CA GLU A 751 -8.50 13.21 -15.17
C GLU A 751 -7.55 12.08 -14.77
N HIS A 752 -8.05 10.85 -14.67
CA HIS A 752 -7.23 9.70 -14.31
C HIS A 752 -6.18 9.35 -15.37
N THR A 753 -6.50 9.45 -16.66
CA THR A 753 -5.51 9.21 -17.72
C THR A 753 -4.40 10.27 -17.66
N TYR A 754 -4.75 11.52 -17.32
CA TYR A 754 -3.78 12.60 -17.13
C TYR A 754 -2.90 12.35 -15.90
N ALA A 755 -3.48 11.91 -14.79
CA ALA A 755 -2.74 11.54 -13.58
C ALA A 755 -1.73 10.41 -13.83
N VAL A 756 -2.09 9.39 -14.62
CA VAL A 756 -1.13 8.34 -15.04
C VAL A 756 0.03 8.93 -15.81
N ALA A 757 -0.24 9.84 -16.76
CA ALA A 757 0.79 10.46 -17.57
C ALA A 757 1.80 11.23 -16.70
N GLU A 758 1.31 12.02 -15.73
CA GLU A 758 2.19 12.73 -14.79
C GLU A 758 2.91 11.79 -13.80
N ALA A 759 2.28 10.68 -13.40
CA ALA A 759 2.94 9.67 -12.56
C ALA A 759 4.15 9.06 -13.29
N TYR A 760 3.99 8.68 -14.57
CA TYR A 760 5.08 8.19 -15.40
C TYR A 760 6.20 9.21 -15.52
N HIS A 761 5.85 10.46 -15.80
CA HIS A 761 6.81 11.55 -15.86
C HIS A 761 7.61 11.68 -14.55
N TYR A 762 6.93 11.69 -13.40
CA TYR A 762 7.59 11.74 -12.10
C TYR A 762 8.53 10.54 -11.86
N VAL A 763 8.14 9.33 -12.27
CA VAL A 763 9.00 8.15 -12.19
C VAL A 763 10.20 8.27 -13.10
N GLY A 764 10.03 8.73 -14.34
CA GLY A 764 11.13 8.98 -15.27
C GLY A 764 12.16 9.94 -14.66
N MET A 765 11.70 11.07 -14.11
CA MET A 765 12.56 12.02 -13.40
C MET A 765 13.29 11.39 -12.21
N ALA A 766 12.60 10.57 -11.42
CA ALA A 766 13.22 9.90 -10.29
C ALA A 766 14.23 8.81 -10.71
N LEU A 767 14.04 8.18 -11.88
CA LEU A 767 14.98 7.22 -12.48
C LEU A 767 16.24 7.95 -12.99
N TYR A 768 16.09 9.13 -13.57
CA TYR A 768 17.21 9.98 -14.00
C TYR A 768 18.13 10.33 -12.82
N ASP A 769 17.55 10.69 -11.66
CA ASP A 769 18.31 11.02 -10.45
C ASP A 769 19.18 9.86 -9.96
N VAL A 770 18.72 8.61 -10.16
CA VAL A 770 19.45 7.38 -9.78
C VAL A 770 20.38 6.87 -10.88
N GLY A 771 20.43 7.53 -12.03
CA GLY A 771 21.32 7.20 -13.15
C GLY A 771 20.76 6.18 -14.15
N ASP A 772 19.45 5.91 -14.13
CA ASP A 772 18.80 5.01 -15.09
C ASP A 772 18.22 5.80 -16.27
N ASP A 773 19.06 6.08 -17.26
CA ASP A 773 18.73 6.87 -18.44
C ASP A 773 17.72 6.16 -19.35
N GLU A 774 17.84 4.84 -19.52
CA GLU A 774 16.91 4.04 -20.32
C GLU A 774 15.53 3.99 -19.66
N GLY A 775 15.47 3.72 -18.36
CA GLY A 775 14.23 3.75 -17.59
C GLY A 775 13.56 5.12 -17.60
N THR A 776 14.35 6.20 -17.59
CA THR A 776 13.85 7.57 -17.76
C THR A 776 13.14 7.74 -19.10
N LYS A 777 13.81 7.40 -20.21
CA LYS A 777 13.27 7.53 -21.57
C LYS A 777 12.02 6.68 -21.76
N ILE A 778 12.00 5.44 -21.24
CA ILE A 778 10.84 4.55 -21.27
C ILE A 778 9.64 5.22 -20.59
N ASN A 779 9.81 5.75 -19.38
CA ASN A 779 8.71 6.36 -18.62
C ASN A 779 8.22 7.67 -19.26
N TYR A 780 9.13 8.52 -19.78
CA TYR A 780 8.74 9.70 -20.55
C TYR A 780 7.92 9.32 -21.80
N LYS A 781 8.29 8.24 -22.48
CA LYS A 781 7.53 7.74 -23.63
C LYS A 781 6.14 7.25 -23.23
N LEU A 782 6.02 6.55 -22.10
CA LEU A 782 4.72 6.12 -21.56
C LEU A 782 3.84 7.30 -21.16
N ALA A 783 4.42 8.35 -20.57
CA ALA A 783 3.72 9.61 -20.28
C ALA A 783 3.18 10.26 -21.55
N GLU A 784 4.02 10.38 -22.59
CA GLU A 784 3.63 10.89 -23.91
C GLU A 784 2.48 10.07 -24.51
N THR A 785 2.57 8.74 -24.48
CA THR A 785 1.50 7.86 -24.96
C THR A 785 0.18 8.16 -24.26
N LYS A 786 0.19 8.32 -22.94
CA LYS A 786 -1.02 8.64 -22.17
C LYS A 786 -1.57 10.03 -22.47
N PHE A 787 -0.73 11.04 -22.65
CA PHE A 787 -1.19 12.36 -23.10
C PHE A 787 -1.78 12.32 -24.51
N ASN A 788 -1.20 11.55 -25.43
CA ASN A 788 -1.76 11.36 -26.77
C ASN A 788 -3.12 10.65 -26.73
N GLU A 789 -3.28 9.63 -25.88
CA GLU A 789 -4.59 9.01 -25.65
C GLU A 789 -5.63 10.06 -25.20
N ILE A 790 -5.23 11.07 -24.42
CA ILE A 790 -6.15 12.12 -23.99
C ILE A 790 -6.57 13.01 -25.17
N ILE A 791 -5.61 13.38 -26.02
CA ILE A 791 -5.84 14.21 -27.21
C ILE A 791 -6.77 13.51 -28.19
N GLU A 792 -6.61 12.20 -28.36
CA GLU A 792 -7.40 11.40 -29.31
C GLU A 792 -8.81 11.09 -28.81
N LYS A 793 -8.98 10.85 -27.50
CA LYS A 793 -10.21 10.29 -26.94
C LYS A 793 -11.15 11.31 -26.30
N PHE A 794 -10.67 12.50 -25.91
CA PHE A 794 -11.49 13.48 -25.18
C PHE A 794 -11.62 14.81 -25.93
N THR A 795 -12.52 15.67 -25.43
CA THR A 795 -12.77 17.01 -25.97
C THR A 795 -12.73 18.04 -24.83
N GLY A 796 -12.54 19.32 -25.15
CA GLY A 796 -12.49 20.39 -24.16
C GLY A 796 -11.06 20.90 -23.91
N ILE A 797 -10.83 21.46 -22.72
CA ILE A 797 -9.56 22.12 -22.35
C ILE A 797 -8.43 21.10 -22.12
N THR A 798 -8.75 19.90 -21.68
CA THR A 798 -7.76 18.92 -21.26
C THR A 798 -6.91 18.33 -22.39
N PRO A 799 -7.46 17.99 -23.57
CA PRO A 799 -6.65 17.71 -24.77
C PRO A 799 -5.65 18.81 -25.10
N PHE A 800 -6.05 20.08 -24.98
CA PHE A 800 -5.16 21.20 -25.23
C PHE A 800 -4.02 21.24 -24.20
N ASN A 801 -4.34 21.06 -22.91
CA ASN A 801 -3.33 20.97 -21.85
C ASN A 801 -2.40 19.77 -22.04
N ALA A 802 -2.92 18.61 -22.44
CA ALA A 802 -2.14 17.41 -22.73
C ALA A 802 -1.14 17.66 -23.87
N GLN A 803 -1.55 18.30 -24.96
CA GLN A 803 -0.64 18.69 -26.05
C GLN A 803 0.46 19.64 -25.54
N TYR A 804 0.12 20.60 -24.69
CA TYR A 804 1.09 21.52 -24.11
C TYR A 804 2.09 20.78 -23.21
N ARG A 805 1.61 19.80 -22.42
CA ARG A 805 2.46 18.96 -21.57
C ARG A 805 3.41 18.08 -22.36
N ILE A 806 3.00 17.50 -23.49
CA ILE A 806 3.94 16.74 -24.36
C ILE A 806 5.10 17.65 -24.78
N GLY A 807 4.82 18.92 -25.10
CA GLY A 807 5.86 19.91 -25.41
C GLY A 807 6.80 20.11 -24.23
N ASN A 808 6.25 20.25 -23.01
CA ASN A 808 7.06 20.35 -21.79
C ASN A 808 7.93 19.11 -21.55
N LEU A 809 7.40 17.90 -21.76
CA LEU A 809 8.15 16.65 -21.58
C LEU A 809 9.38 16.60 -22.49
N TYR A 810 9.23 17.01 -23.75
CA TYR A 810 10.35 17.06 -24.69
C TYR A 810 11.37 18.15 -24.32
N GLU A 811 10.91 19.31 -23.86
CA GLU A 811 11.83 20.33 -23.33
C GLU A 811 12.61 19.85 -22.12
N GLU A 812 11.97 19.08 -21.24
CA GLU A 812 12.64 18.49 -20.09
C GLU A 812 13.63 17.41 -20.52
N LEU A 813 13.30 16.53 -21.47
CA LEU A 813 14.24 15.57 -22.04
C LEU A 813 15.46 16.25 -22.67
N ALA A 814 15.27 17.39 -23.35
CA ALA A 814 16.37 18.20 -23.87
C ALA A 814 17.27 18.75 -22.74
N LEU A 815 16.69 19.10 -21.57
CA LEU A 815 17.45 19.51 -20.39
C LEU A 815 18.18 18.34 -19.71
N LEU A 816 17.64 17.12 -19.80
CA LEU A 816 18.22 15.93 -19.16
C LEU A 816 19.33 15.30 -20.01
N PHE A 817 19.16 15.24 -21.34
CA PHE A 817 20.04 14.51 -22.26
C PHE A 817 20.71 15.43 -23.27
N GLU A 818 21.85 16.00 -22.89
CA GLU A 818 22.58 17.01 -23.68
C GLU A 818 22.99 16.51 -25.07
N ASN A 819 23.42 15.26 -25.17
CA ASN A 819 23.82 14.66 -26.46
C ASN A 819 22.63 14.50 -27.44
N GLU A 820 21.40 14.60 -26.95
CA GLU A 820 20.17 14.47 -27.73
C GLU A 820 19.32 15.75 -27.69
N GLN A 821 19.90 16.86 -27.19
CA GLN A 821 19.19 18.11 -26.92
C GLN A 821 18.49 18.65 -28.17
N VAL A 822 19.20 18.68 -29.31
CA VAL A 822 18.67 19.18 -30.59
C VAL A 822 17.42 18.41 -30.99
N ASN A 823 17.51 17.07 -31.00
CA ASN A 823 16.40 16.17 -31.35
C ASN A 823 15.17 16.39 -30.46
N TYR A 824 15.37 16.60 -29.16
CA TYR A 824 14.26 16.82 -28.24
C TYR A 824 13.68 18.24 -28.35
N TYR A 825 14.48 19.27 -28.59
CA TYR A 825 13.96 20.61 -28.89
C TYR A 825 13.17 20.65 -30.20
N ASP A 826 13.62 19.97 -31.25
CA ASP A 826 12.87 19.86 -32.50
C ASP A 826 11.49 19.23 -32.27
N LYS A 827 11.42 18.15 -31.48
CA LYS A 827 10.15 17.52 -31.10
C LYS A 827 9.27 18.43 -30.25
N ALA A 828 9.84 19.19 -29.31
CA ALA A 828 9.09 20.16 -28.52
C ALA A 828 8.52 21.27 -29.41
N ILE A 829 9.31 21.82 -30.33
CA ILE A 829 8.90 22.85 -31.29
C ILE A 829 7.77 22.32 -32.17
N GLU A 830 7.92 21.11 -32.73
CA GLU A 830 6.86 20.46 -33.51
C GLU A 830 5.57 20.33 -32.69
N THR A 831 5.68 19.86 -31.46
CA THR A 831 4.54 19.66 -30.55
C THR A 831 3.82 20.99 -30.24
N TYR A 832 4.55 22.06 -29.92
CA TYR A 832 3.95 23.38 -29.71
C TYR A 832 3.39 23.98 -31.00
N THR A 833 3.93 23.64 -32.16
CA THR A 833 3.39 24.10 -33.43
C THR A 833 1.95 23.64 -33.64
N HIS A 834 1.56 22.46 -33.13
CA HIS A 834 0.16 22.03 -33.12
C HIS A 834 -0.76 22.93 -32.26
N ILE A 835 -0.21 23.69 -31.32
CA ILE A 835 -0.91 24.69 -30.51
C ILE A 835 -0.85 26.07 -31.17
N ILE A 836 0.27 26.44 -31.76
CA ILE A 836 0.51 27.78 -32.29
C ILE A 836 -0.19 27.96 -33.65
N ASP A 837 0.02 27.00 -34.55
CA ASP A 837 -0.53 27.01 -35.91
C ASP A 837 -2.05 26.96 -35.85
N GLU A 838 -2.68 27.94 -36.50
CA GLU A 838 -4.12 28.11 -36.41
C GLU A 838 -4.89 26.96 -37.04
N GLN A 839 -4.42 26.42 -38.17
CA GLN A 839 -5.10 25.34 -38.87
C GLN A 839 -5.01 24.02 -38.09
N LYS A 840 -3.80 23.65 -37.64
CA LYS A 840 -3.55 22.45 -36.84
C LYS A 840 -4.29 22.52 -35.50
N SER A 841 -4.23 23.67 -34.81
CA SER A 841 -4.86 23.85 -33.51
C SER A 841 -6.39 23.87 -33.60
N ASN A 842 -6.97 24.53 -34.61
CA ASN A 842 -8.42 24.46 -34.84
C ASN A 842 -8.88 23.04 -35.19
N LYS A 843 -8.08 22.29 -35.94
CA LYS A 843 -8.37 20.88 -36.26
C LYS A 843 -8.40 20.00 -35.01
N LEU A 844 -7.49 20.23 -34.06
CA LEU A 844 -7.35 19.43 -32.84
C LEU A 844 -8.31 19.86 -31.72
N PHE A 845 -8.54 21.16 -31.53
CA PHE A 845 -9.23 21.68 -30.34
C PHE A 845 -10.50 22.49 -30.66
N GLY A 846 -10.78 22.79 -31.92
CA GLY A 846 -11.96 23.54 -32.35
C GLY A 846 -12.13 24.86 -31.60
N TYR A 847 -13.33 25.11 -31.06
CA TYR A 847 -13.66 26.36 -30.38
C TYR A 847 -12.83 26.61 -29.10
N ILE A 848 -12.28 25.57 -28.48
CA ILE A 848 -11.48 25.70 -27.25
C ILE A 848 -10.23 26.54 -27.49
N ARG A 849 -9.65 26.53 -28.69
CA ARG A 849 -8.51 27.37 -29.06
C ARG A 849 -8.75 28.84 -28.70
N GLY A 850 -9.94 29.36 -28.98
CA GLY A 850 -10.30 30.76 -28.72
C GLY A 850 -10.28 31.13 -27.23
N LEU A 851 -10.42 30.15 -26.34
CA LEU A 851 -10.36 30.33 -24.89
C LEU A 851 -8.92 30.23 -24.34
N MET A 852 -7.97 29.70 -25.12
CA MET A 852 -6.62 29.35 -24.66
C MET A 852 -5.55 30.37 -25.10
N GLY A 853 -5.92 31.64 -25.30
CA GLY A 853 -5.03 32.69 -25.81
C GLY A 853 -3.72 32.86 -25.03
N ILE A 854 -3.77 32.78 -23.69
CA ILE A 854 -2.59 32.86 -22.83
C ILE A 854 -1.64 31.68 -23.09
N ARG A 855 -2.16 30.46 -23.14
CA ARG A 855 -1.33 29.25 -23.38
C ARG A 855 -0.74 29.23 -24.79
N ILE A 856 -1.46 29.74 -25.78
CA ILE A 856 -0.93 29.90 -27.15
C ILE A 856 0.23 30.89 -27.15
N TRP A 857 0.08 32.02 -26.45
CA TRP A 857 1.16 33.00 -26.31
C TRP A 857 2.38 32.40 -25.59
N GLN A 858 2.17 31.67 -24.49
CA GLN A 858 3.24 30.95 -23.79
C GLN A 858 3.94 29.95 -24.71
N ALA A 859 3.19 29.15 -25.49
CA ALA A 859 3.77 28.20 -26.44
C ALA A 859 4.66 28.91 -27.48
N LYS A 860 4.25 30.10 -27.98
CA LYS A 860 5.07 30.92 -28.89
C LYS A 860 6.38 31.38 -28.24
N GLU A 861 6.32 31.82 -26.98
CA GLU A 861 7.53 32.20 -26.25
C GLU A 861 8.48 31.01 -26.05
N ARG A 862 7.94 29.83 -25.74
CA ARG A 862 8.74 28.59 -25.60
C ARG A 862 9.43 28.20 -26.91
N VAL A 863 8.71 28.24 -28.04
CA VAL A 863 9.30 27.99 -29.36
C VAL A 863 10.42 28.99 -29.67
N SER A 864 10.16 30.29 -29.51
CA SER A 864 11.18 31.32 -29.76
C SER A 864 12.41 31.16 -28.86
N TYR A 865 12.22 30.74 -27.62
CA TYR A 865 13.31 30.43 -26.70
C TYR A 865 14.14 29.24 -27.20
N MET A 866 13.51 28.12 -27.56
CA MET A 866 14.22 26.93 -28.04
C MET A 866 14.96 27.17 -29.35
N GLU A 867 14.35 27.89 -30.30
CA GLU A 867 15.01 28.28 -31.56
C GLU A 867 16.29 29.09 -31.31
N LYS A 868 16.28 29.98 -30.30
CA LYS A 868 17.48 30.74 -29.91
C LYS A 868 18.54 29.84 -29.28
N GLU A 869 18.14 28.89 -28.44
CA GLU A 869 19.08 27.96 -27.81
C GLU A 869 19.72 27.02 -28.86
N LEU A 870 18.95 26.56 -29.85
CA LEU A 870 19.47 25.76 -30.98
C LEU A 870 20.48 26.56 -31.84
N GLN A 871 20.21 27.84 -32.09
CA GLN A 871 21.14 28.71 -32.82
C GLN A 871 22.46 28.95 -32.07
N LEU A 872 22.43 28.90 -30.73
CA LEU A 872 23.62 29.02 -29.89
C LEU A 872 24.42 27.71 -29.76
N SER A 873 23.80 26.54 -30.00
CA SER A 873 24.49 25.26 -29.98
C SER A 873 25.25 24.93 -31.28
N ASP A 874 24.86 25.56 -32.40
CA ASP A 874 25.53 25.42 -33.71
C ASP A 874 26.74 26.37 -33.89
N SER A 875 26.95 27.31 -32.96
CA SER A 875 28.05 28.29 -32.93
C SER A 875 29.12 27.93 -31.91
#